data_AF-A0A8H6UA21-F1
#
_entry.id   AF-A0A8H6UA21-F1
#
_cell.length_a   1.000
_cell.length_b   1.000
_cell.length_c   1.000
_cell.angle_alpha   90.00
_cell.angle_beta   90.00
_cell.angle_gamma   90.00
#
_symmetry.space_group_name_H-M   'P 1'
#
loop_
_entity.id
_entity.type
_entity.pdbx_description
1 polymer ?
#
loop_
_entity_poly.entity_id
_entity_poly.type
_entity_poly.pdbx_seq_one_letter_code
_entity_poly.pdbx_strand_id
1 'polypeptide(L)'
;MSKLITVFGATGNQGGSVIKHILEDPQLSEEYKIRGITRDTSKKSAQELVKQGVEVVSADLNSVESLTNALKGTHTVFLVTNYWETANGDIEYSQGKNVTDVAKSIGVSHIIFSSLPHVTESTNGRLSHVPHFDSKANIEKYIRGSGLQCTFVLPGYYMSNFTSMIRKGENGVYQLFYPVDGQKAKFPLFDAAKDTGLFVRAALKNMDKLKGKHVLAAAAYYTPEEIIGTFSEVTGKKAVFVRVTPEQYTASFPEAVAQEYLENHLFVEDPGYFLGESLDDSLKLLDSKPTSWAEFVQKNAAAWEGHPFSATGAMVDIPWTGDLALPRLGLADAQWETLCGRGPAPFDAIIYNGAAVHWVYDYGRLCGPNVQGTLSLLTALAHSSAPMHFTYVSALQPGSDTVPDGDEGYPDDPSLTDGYTQTKYVSKMRISRFAKQRAGQHAVAIVRPGLMIGSPTDGIANTDDVIWCTMAAAIEIGAYNCDEDDAWLYVAPVDSVAAVIIHETLYCSRGLEEGPIALTSIEDRLFIKDFWYAIRYATMQSLDSLAGTLWWNRIKAQVKTGGQSHSLWPVMDFIETTAGRLGLPTKGTMLQPASLSTMIWMAVVRNAHFPYHEEEPARSTETLKHYHAFKVQGINATLGYIPNTLIQCIPWPKEHWVIDSPGAVLLMTPPDNAASTRTQIIQDAINRIIQAGYRDILKGWRNERFPAYGPSGDVVLEIERSASALFGIVTSGVQMLCYVKDADDGIRLWIARRSMQKQTYPGMLDCTAAGALGVGESPRSAMVLEATEEASIEREIIENGMTYVGCISYFHMKGSSVASGSEGASTAVLLPEVEYLYELQLDRDIVPRPKDAEVEDFRLWNVAEVLKALGGGMFKPNSAVVVIDFFIRHGIITPETEPAYYDIKRRLHRRLSFPTADWST
;
A
#
# COMPACT_ATOMS: atom_id res chain seq x y z
N MET A 1 -25.64 -31.92 -30.76
CA MET A 1 -24.30 -31.59 -30.21
C MET A 1 -24.32 -30.12 -29.87
N SER A 2 -23.81 -29.72 -28.71
CA SER A 2 -23.69 -28.30 -28.36
C SER A 2 -22.71 -27.60 -29.30
N LYS A 3 -23.06 -26.38 -29.71
CA LYS A 3 -22.24 -25.51 -30.54
C LYS A 3 -21.05 -25.01 -29.72
N LEU A 4 -19.94 -24.66 -30.36
CA LEU A 4 -18.81 -24.03 -29.68
C LEU A 4 -18.83 -22.52 -29.96
N ILE A 5 -18.85 -21.70 -28.91
CA ILE A 5 -18.58 -20.26 -29.01
C ILE A 5 -17.16 -19.97 -28.54
N THR A 6 -16.38 -19.27 -29.36
CA THR A 6 -15.04 -18.80 -28.99
C THR A 6 -15.06 -17.31 -28.68
N VAL A 7 -14.62 -16.94 -27.49
CA VAL A 7 -14.70 -15.58 -26.95
C VAL A 7 -13.30 -15.00 -26.80
N PHE A 8 -12.95 -14.01 -27.63
CA PHE A 8 -11.71 -13.25 -27.48
C PHE A 8 -11.77 -12.28 -26.31
N GLY A 9 -10.61 -11.99 -25.71
CA GLY A 9 -10.52 -11.14 -24.53
C GLY A 9 -11.23 -11.73 -23.31
N ALA A 10 -11.17 -13.06 -23.15
CA ALA A 10 -11.96 -13.82 -22.17
C ALA A 10 -11.77 -13.36 -20.72
N THR A 11 -10.58 -12.85 -20.38
CA THR A 11 -10.26 -12.33 -19.05
C THR A 11 -10.43 -10.82 -18.92
N GLY A 12 -10.83 -10.12 -19.99
CA GLY A 12 -11.08 -8.68 -19.98
C GLY A 12 -12.55 -8.35 -19.72
N ASN A 13 -12.87 -7.05 -19.59
CA ASN A 13 -14.22 -6.57 -19.25
C ASN A 13 -15.30 -7.12 -20.19
N GLN A 14 -15.11 -6.98 -21.50
CA GLN A 14 -16.09 -7.42 -22.49
C GLN A 14 -16.21 -8.95 -22.55
N GLY A 15 -15.11 -9.66 -22.80
CA GLY A 15 -15.14 -11.11 -22.97
C GLY A 15 -15.55 -11.87 -21.71
N GLY A 16 -15.10 -11.43 -20.53
CA GLY A 16 -15.51 -12.01 -19.25
C GLY A 16 -17.01 -11.84 -18.99
N SER A 17 -17.57 -10.66 -19.31
CA SER A 17 -19.01 -10.41 -19.24
C SER A 17 -19.80 -11.33 -20.18
N VAL A 18 -19.33 -11.53 -21.41
CA VAL A 18 -19.94 -12.46 -22.38
C VAL A 18 -19.99 -13.89 -21.85
N ILE A 19 -18.86 -14.39 -21.35
CA ILE A 19 -18.78 -15.75 -20.81
C ILE A 19 -19.76 -15.94 -19.66
N LYS A 20 -19.76 -15.00 -18.71
CA LYS A 20 -20.67 -15.03 -17.55
C LYS A 20 -22.13 -15.12 -17.97
N HIS A 21 -22.57 -14.28 -18.91
CA HIS A 21 -23.97 -14.24 -19.35
C HIS A 21 -24.40 -15.46 -20.17
N ILE A 22 -23.48 -16.13 -20.85
CA ILE A 22 -23.77 -17.39 -21.54
C ILE A 22 -23.93 -18.52 -20.52
N LEU A 23 -23.06 -18.57 -19.50
CA LEU A 23 -23.13 -19.58 -18.43
C LEU A 23 -24.38 -19.41 -17.54
N GLU A 24 -24.78 -18.17 -17.26
CA GLU A 24 -25.96 -17.87 -16.43
C GLU A 24 -27.30 -18.04 -17.17
N ASP A 25 -27.29 -18.08 -18.51
CA ASP A 25 -28.51 -18.27 -19.30
C ASP A 25 -28.78 -19.77 -19.53
N PRO A 26 -29.93 -20.32 -19.05
CA PRO A 26 -30.21 -21.75 -19.15
C PRO A 26 -30.27 -22.27 -20.59
N GLN A 27 -30.74 -21.45 -21.54
CA GLN A 27 -30.83 -21.86 -22.94
C GLN A 27 -29.46 -21.84 -23.61
N LEU A 28 -28.68 -20.77 -23.40
CA LEU A 28 -27.37 -20.65 -24.04
C LEU A 28 -26.32 -21.58 -23.44
N SER A 29 -26.36 -21.85 -22.13
CA SER A 29 -25.44 -22.79 -21.48
C SER A 29 -25.65 -24.25 -21.92
N GLU A 30 -26.87 -24.63 -22.31
CA GLU A 30 -27.15 -25.91 -22.95
C GLU A 30 -26.77 -25.93 -24.44
N GLU A 31 -27.01 -24.81 -25.15
CA GLU A 31 -26.73 -24.69 -26.58
C GLU A 31 -25.23 -24.56 -26.89
N TYR A 32 -24.47 -23.87 -26.04
CA TYR A 32 -23.06 -23.53 -26.28
C TYR A 32 -22.10 -24.10 -25.23
N LYS A 33 -21.04 -24.73 -25.72
CA LYS A 33 -19.77 -24.83 -24.99
C LYS A 33 -18.96 -23.56 -25.25
N ILE A 34 -18.17 -23.14 -24.28
CA ILE A 34 -17.41 -21.89 -24.35
C ILE A 34 -15.93 -22.21 -24.42
N ARG A 35 -15.25 -21.58 -25.39
CA ARG A 35 -13.79 -21.48 -25.45
C ARG A 35 -13.36 -20.02 -25.24
N GLY A 36 -12.66 -19.73 -24.16
CA GLY A 36 -12.09 -18.40 -23.89
C GLY A 36 -10.68 -18.28 -24.48
N ILE A 37 -10.43 -17.20 -25.22
CA ILE A 37 -9.08 -16.84 -25.69
C ILE A 37 -8.49 -15.79 -24.75
N THR A 38 -7.30 -16.08 -24.22
CA THR A 38 -6.49 -15.14 -23.43
C THR A 38 -5.01 -15.32 -23.79
N ARG A 39 -4.21 -14.25 -23.71
CA ARG A 39 -2.76 -14.35 -23.99
C ARG A 39 -2.05 -15.30 -23.02
N ASP A 40 -2.49 -15.30 -21.77
CA ASP A 40 -1.91 -16.08 -20.68
C ASP A 40 -3.00 -16.89 -19.97
N THR A 41 -2.97 -18.20 -20.16
CA THR A 41 -3.93 -19.15 -19.56
C THR A 41 -3.64 -19.42 -18.08
N SER A 42 -2.47 -19.03 -17.57
CA SER A 42 -2.03 -19.29 -16.19
C SER A 42 -2.61 -18.30 -15.17
N LYS A 43 -3.02 -17.10 -15.62
CA LYS A 43 -3.56 -16.04 -14.74
C LYS A 43 -4.76 -16.52 -13.93
N LYS A 44 -4.89 -16.01 -12.70
CA LYS A 44 -6.01 -16.33 -11.78
C LYS A 44 -7.38 -16.21 -12.46
N SER A 45 -7.62 -15.15 -13.22
CA SER A 45 -8.88 -14.95 -13.96
C SER A 45 -9.13 -16.02 -15.02
N ALA A 46 -8.08 -16.50 -15.71
CA ALA A 46 -8.19 -17.59 -16.69
C ALA A 46 -8.46 -18.94 -15.99
N GLN A 47 -7.77 -19.22 -14.89
CA GLN A 47 -7.99 -20.42 -14.08
C GLN A 47 -9.39 -20.47 -13.47
N GLU A 48 -9.95 -19.32 -13.11
CA GLU A 48 -11.31 -19.23 -12.61
C GLU A 48 -12.35 -19.58 -13.68
N LEU A 49 -12.11 -19.18 -14.94
CA LEU A 49 -12.95 -19.60 -16.07
C LEU A 49 -12.88 -21.12 -16.29
N VAL A 50 -11.69 -21.73 -16.15
CA VAL A 50 -11.53 -23.19 -16.26
C VAL A 50 -12.39 -23.92 -15.22
N LYS A 51 -12.41 -23.44 -13.96
CA LYS A 51 -13.26 -24.02 -12.90
C LYS A 51 -14.76 -23.91 -13.20
N GLN A 52 -15.15 -22.88 -13.95
CA GLN A 52 -16.53 -22.68 -14.42
C GLN A 52 -16.87 -23.51 -15.67
N GLY A 53 -15.97 -24.40 -16.11
CA GLY A 53 -16.19 -25.30 -17.24
C GLY A 53 -15.87 -24.69 -18.61
N VAL A 54 -15.19 -23.55 -18.65
CA VAL A 54 -14.76 -22.90 -19.89
C VAL A 54 -13.43 -23.50 -20.37
N GLU A 55 -13.36 -23.88 -21.64
CA GLU A 55 -12.09 -24.25 -22.27
C GLU A 55 -11.26 -22.99 -22.49
N VAL A 56 -10.12 -22.83 -21.82
CA VAL A 56 -9.28 -21.64 -21.99
C VAL A 56 -8.03 -21.98 -22.80
N VAL A 57 -7.81 -21.25 -23.89
CA VAL A 57 -6.65 -21.45 -24.78
C VAL A 57 -5.96 -20.12 -25.07
N SER A 58 -4.67 -20.19 -25.37
CA SER A 58 -3.90 -19.03 -25.85
C SER A 58 -3.91 -18.95 -27.37
N ALA A 59 -4.01 -17.73 -27.89
CA ALA A 59 -3.87 -17.45 -29.30
C ALA A 59 -3.19 -16.09 -29.53
N ASP A 60 -2.26 -16.05 -30.47
CA ASP A 60 -1.68 -14.81 -31.00
C ASP A 60 -2.50 -14.35 -32.21
N LEU A 61 -3.10 -13.17 -32.11
CA LEU A 61 -3.92 -12.56 -33.17
C LEU A 61 -3.11 -12.24 -34.45
N ASN A 62 -1.79 -12.19 -34.37
CA ASN A 62 -0.90 -11.97 -35.51
C ASN A 62 -0.48 -13.28 -36.20
N SER A 63 -0.81 -14.45 -35.61
CA SER A 63 -0.43 -15.76 -36.14
C SER A 63 -1.64 -16.53 -36.68
N VAL A 64 -1.69 -16.68 -38.01
CA VAL A 64 -2.74 -17.45 -38.70
C VAL A 64 -2.80 -18.90 -38.21
N GLU A 65 -1.65 -19.53 -37.96
CA GLU A 65 -1.58 -20.90 -37.42
C GLU A 65 -2.16 -20.98 -36.00
N SER A 66 -1.77 -20.05 -35.13
CA SER A 66 -2.28 -19.97 -33.75
C SER A 66 -3.80 -19.80 -33.75
N LEU A 67 -4.32 -18.88 -34.56
CA LEU A 67 -5.74 -18.65 -34.74
C LEU A 67 -6.48 -19.87 -35.31
N THR A 68 -5.88 -20.58 -36.27
CA THR A 68 -6.48 -21.78 -36.87
C THR A 68 -6.67 -22.88 -35.83
N ASN A 69 -5.67 -23.07 -34.96
CA ASN A 69 -5.75 -24.01 -33.85
C ASN A 69 -6.81 -23.58 -32.83
N ALA A 70 -6.82 -22.30 -32.44
CA ALA A 70 -7.73 -21.77 -31.43
C ALA A 70 -9.20 -21.78 -31.87
N LEU A 71 -9.48 -21.57 -33.17
CA LEU A 71 -10.85 -21.52 -33.72
C LEU A 71 -11.36 -22.88 -34.23
N LYS A 72 -10.58 -23.94 -34.08
CA LYS A 72 -10.96 -25.27 -34.58
C LYS A 72 -12.27 -25.75 -33.93
N GLY A 73 -13.26 -26.06 -34.78
CA GLY A 73 -14.57 -26.53 -34.35
C GLY A 73 -15.53 -25.44 -33.86
N THR A 74 -15.13 -24.17 -33.94
CA THR A 74 -15.94 -23.03 -33.50
C THR A 74 -17.14 -22.81 -34.42
N HIS A 75 -18.33 -22.71 -33.83
CA HIS A 75 -19.56 -22.32 -34.53
C HIS A 75 -19.72 -20.80 -34.55
N THR A 76 -19.54 -20.14 -33.41
CA THR A 76 -19.70 -18.67 -33.27
C THR A 76 -18.44 -18.06 -32.67
N VAL A 77 -18.00 -16.92 -33.18
CA VAL A 77 -16.89 -16.14 -32.60
C VAL A 77 -17.45 -14.86 -31.99
N PHE A 78 -17.09 -14.55 -30.74
CA PHE A 78 -17.13 -13.18 -30.22
C PHE A 78 -15.72 -12.60 -30.31
N LEU A 79 -15.54 -11.58 -31.13
CA LEU A 79 -14.27 -10.91 -31.36
C LEU A 79 -14.28 -9.51 -30.73
N VAL A 80 -13.27 -9.24 -29.92
CA VAL A 80 -12.89 -7.90 -29.46
C VAL A 80 -11.40 -7.73 -29.68
N THR A 81 -11.00 -6.58 -30.21
CA THR A 81 -9.60 -6.18 -30.42
C THR A 81 -9.25 -5.00 -29.50
N ASN A 82 -7.98 -4.91 -29.12
CA ASN A 82 -7.50 -3.89 -28.19
C ASN A 82 -6.51 -2.91 -28.86
N TYR A 83 -7.03 -1.86 -29.49
CA TYR A 83 -6.24 -0.77 -30.06
C TYR A 83 -5.15 -0.25 -29.12
N TRP A 84 -5.50 0.02 -27.85
CA TRP A 84 -4.62 0.65 -26.86
C TRP A 84 -3.42 -0.21 -26.45
N GLU A 85 -3.38 -1.50 -26.83
CA GLU A 85 -2.21 -2.35 -26.61
C GLU A 85 -1.00 -1.92 -27.46
N THR A 86 -1.25 -1.38 -28.65
CA THR A 86 -0.19 -0.98 -29.59
C THR A 86 -0.30 0.47 -30.06
N ALA A 87 -1.43 1.13 -29.77
CA ALA A 87 -1.78 2.46 -30.27
C ALA A 87 -1.59 2.58 -31.80
N ASN A 88 -1.90 1.50 -32.52
CA ASN A 88 -1.66 1.38 -33.94
C ASN A 88 -2.85 0.69 -34.63
N GLY A 89 -3.57 1.47 -35.44
CA GLY A 89 -4.77 0.99 -36.15
C GLY A 89 -4.47 -0.07 -37.22
N ASP A 90 -3.29 -0.06 -37.83
CA ASP A 90 -2.94 -1.04 -38.86
C ASP A 90 -2.69 -2.43 -38.26
N ILE A 91 -2.09 -2.48 -37.07
CA ILE A 91 -1.91 -3.73 -36.31
C ILE A 91 -3.27 -4.27 -35.91
N GLU A 92 -4.13 -3.44 -35.33
CA GLU A 92 -5.47 -3.86 -34.92
C GLU A 92 -6.32 -4.33 -36.11
N TYR A 93 -6.27 -3.60 -37.23
CA TYR A 93 -6.91 -4.01 -38.48
C TYR A 93 -6.41 -5.38 -38.95
N SER A 94 -5.09 -5.59 -38.95
CA SER A 94 -4.47 -6.85 -39.34
C SER A 94 -4.93 -8.01 -38.46
N GLN A 95 -5.07 -7.80 -37.15
CA GLN A 95 -5.59 -8.80 -36.21
C GLN A 95 -7.05 -9.16 -36.52
N GLY A 96 -7.91 -8.16 -36.71
CA GLY A 96 -9.31 -8.39 -37.07
C GLY A 96 -9.47 -9.11 -38.41
N LYS A 97 -8.65 -8.73 -39.39
CA LYS A 97 -8.55 -9.39 -40.70
C LYS A 97 -8.13 -10.86 -40.56
N ASN A 98 -7.07 -11.14 -39.81
CA ASN A 98 -6.57 -12.50 -39.60
C ASN A 98 -7.62 -13.42 -38.98
N VAL A 99 -8.31 -12.96 -37.93
CA VAL A 99 -9.39 -13.73 -37.31
C VAL A 99 -10.52 -14.00 -38.31
N THR A 100 -10.89 -13.00 -39.11
CA THR A 100 -11.95 -13.13 -40.12
C THR A 100 -11.59 -14.15 -41.20
N ASP A 101 -10.37 -14.07 -41.73
CA ASP A 101 -9.89 -14.98 -42.77
C ASP A 101 -9.82 -16.43 -42.27
N VAL A 102 -9.29 -16.63 -41.06
CA VAL A 102 -9.24 -17.96 -40.43
C VAL A 102 -10.64 -18.48 -40.17
N ALA A 103 -11.53 -17.69 -39.58
CA ALA A 103 -12.91 -18.06 -39.30
C ALA A 103 -13.65 -18.49 -40.58
N LYS A 104 -13.44 -17.79 -41.69
CA LYS A 104 -13.97 -18.16 -43.01
C LYS A 104 -13.41 -19.49 -43.50
N SER A 105 -12.08 -19.67 -43.42
CA SER A 105 -11.40 -20.85 -43.94
C SER A 105 -11.83 -22.16 -43.27
N ILE A 106 -12.18 -22.11 -41.99
CA ILE A 106 -12.57 -23.28 -41.19
C ILE A 106 -14.09 -23.44 -41.06
N GLY A 107 -14.88 -22.54 -41.66
CA GLY A 107 -16.34 -22.64 -41.68
C GLY A 107 -17.06 -22.20 -40.40
N VAL A 108 -16.55 -21.19 -39.69
CA VAL A 108 -17.29 -20.52 -38.60
C VAL A 108 -18.62 -20.00 -39.16
N SER A 109 -19.72 -20.24 -38.44
CA SER A 109 -21.06 -19.90 -38.90
C SER A 109 -21.41 -18.43 -38.68
N HIS A 110 -20.97 -17.83 -37.57
CA HIS A 110 -21.30 -16.44 -37.21
C HIS A 110 -20.17 -15.72 -36.47
N ILE A 111 -19.90 -14.45 -36.80
CA ILE A 111 -19.00 -13.56 -36.04
C ILE A 111 -19.80 -12.43 -35.38
N ILE A 112 -19.70 -12.31 -34.07
CA ILE A 112 -20.14 -11.15 -33.30
C ILE A 112 -18.91 -10.29 -33.02
N PHE A 113 -18.83 -9.08 -33.58
CA PHE A 113 -17.66 -8.21 -33.44
C PHE A 113 -17.98 -6.97 -32.61
N SER A 114 -17.10 -6.66 -31.66
CA SER A 114 -17.10 -5.41 -30.87
C SER A 114 -16.54 -4.28 -31.73
N SER A 115 -17.44 -3.58 -32.42
CA SER A 115 -17.12 -2.56 -33.43
C SER A 115 -17.34 -1.14 -32.91
N LEU A 116 -16.93 -0.14 -33.68
CA LEU A 116 -17.24 1.28 -33.43
C LEU A 116 -17.55 1.99 -34.78
N PRO A 117 -18.28 3.12 -34.77
CA PRO A 117 -18.53 3.90 -35.99
C PRO A 117 -17.25 4.44 -36.63
N HIS A 118 -17.26 4.66 -37.94
CA HIS A 118 -16.14 5.30 -38.65
C HIS A 118 -16.24 6.83 -38.49
N VAL A 119 -15.46 7.42 -37.59
CA VAL A 119 -15.47 8.85 -37.26
C VAL A 119 -15.02 9.70 -38.45
N THR A 120 -13.90 9.34 -39.09
CA THR A 120 -13.37 10.12 -40.23
C THR A 120 -14.37 10.20 -41.38
N GLU A 121 -14.97 9.06 -41.77
CA GLU A 121 -15.95 9.04 -42.86
C GLU A 121 -17.27 9.70 -42.48
N SER A 122 -17.81 9.42 -41.29
CA SER A 122 -19.10 9.97 -40.86
C SER A 122 -19.07 11.48 -40.67
N THR A 123 -17.90 12.05 -40.39
CA THR A 123 -17.70 13.50 -40.25
C THR A 123 -17.18 14.17 -41.53
N ASN A 124 -17.09 13.45 -42.65
CA ASN A 124 -16.52 13.92 -43.91
C ASN A 124 -15.10 14.50 -43.75
N GLY A 125 -14.28 13.87 -42.91
CA GLY A 125 -12.90 14.28 -42.64
C GLY A 125 -12.75 15.44 -41.66
N ARG A 126 -13.83 15.94 -41.05
CA ARG A 126 -13.76 17.00 -40.03
C ARG A 126 -13.00 16.54 -38.79
N LEU A 127 -13.17 15.27 -38.39
CA LEU A 127 -12.46 14.64 -37.28
C LEU A 127 -11.71 13.43 -37.83
N SER A 128 -10.41 13.55 -38.06
CA SER A 128 -9.58 12.55 -38.76
C SER A 128 -8.58 11.82 -37.86
N HIS A 129 -8.53 12.15 -36.57
CA HIS A 129 -7.53 11.65 -35.62
C HIS A 129 -8.17 10.75 -34.54
N VAL A 130 -9.18 9.96 -34.89
CA VAL A 130 -9.81 8.98 -33.98
C VAL A 130 -9.56 7.53 -34.45
N PRO A 131 -8.29 7.10 -34.59
CA PRO A 131 -7.92 5.82 -35.18
C PRO A 131 -8.48 4.60 -34.43
N HIS A 132 -8.70 4.68 -33.11
CA HIS A 132 -9.31 3.57 -32.35
C HIS A 132 -10.78 3.28 -32.72
N PHE A 133 -11.49 4.24 -33.31
CA PHE A 133 -12.82 4.05 -33.89
C PHE A 133 -12.72 3.56 -35.33
N ASP A 134 -11.96 4.29 -36.15
CA ASP A 134 -11.86 4.05 -37.59
C ASP A 134 -11.27 2.67 -37.89
N SER A 135 -10.27 2.23 -37.12
CA SER A 135 -9.69 0.88 -37.21
C SER A 135 -10.77 -0.21 -37.03
N LYS A 136 -11.62 -0.10 -36.00
CA LYS A 136 -12.72 -1.05 -35.76
C LYS A 136 -13.75 -1.02 -36.88
N ALA A 137 -14.12 0.17 -37.34
CA ALA A 137 -15.03 0.29 -38.48
C ALA A 137 -14.47 -0.36 -39.76
N ASN A 138 -13.15 -0.26 -39.98
CA ASN A 138 -12.47 -0.89 -41.11
C ASN A 138 -12.44 -2.42 -40.99
N ILE A 139 -12.24 -2.96 -39.78
CA ILE A 139 -12.39 -4.40 -39.51
C ILE A 139 -13.83 -4.84 -39.79
N GLU A 140 -14.83 -4.07 -39.36
CA GLU A 140 -16.24 -4.36 -39.64
C GLU A 140 -16.52 -4.41 -41.15
N LYS A 141 -16.06 -3.41 -41.92
CA LYS A 141 -16.19 -3.43 -43.39
C LYS A 141 -15.58 -4.70 -43.98
N TYR A 142 -14.42 -5.12 -43.48
CA TYR A 142 -13.78 -6.35 -43.91
C TYR A 142 -14.61 -7.59 -43.57
N ILE A 143 -15.13 -7.70 -42.34
CA ILE A 143 -16.02 -8.80 -41.92
C ILE A 143 -17.26 -8.87 -42.82
N ARG A 144 -17.90 -7.73 -43.13
CA ARG A 144 -19.06 -7.68 -44.04
C ARG A 144 -18.72 -8.19 -45.43
N GLY A 145 -17.54 -7.84 -45.95
CA GLY A 145 -17.05 -8.31 -47.26
C GLY A 145 -16.61 -9.77 -47.30
N SER A 146 -16.39 -10.41 -46.14
CA SER A 146 -15.90 -11.78 -46.05
C SER A 146 -16.92 -12.84 -46.50
N GLY A 147 -18.22 -12.54 -46.41
CA GLY A 147 -19.32 -13.47 -46.66
C GLY A 147 -19.75 -14.31 -45.44
N LEU A 148 -19.11 -14.12 -44.28
CA LEU A 148 -19.57 -14.71 -43.01
C LEU A 148 -20.85 -14.04 -42.51
N GLN A 149 -21.71 -14.79 -41.82
CA GLN A 149 -22.80 -14.16 -41.06
C GLN A 149 -22.18 -13.37 -39.92
N CYS A 150 -22.65 -12.14 -39.72
CA CYS A 150 -22.06 -11.26 -38.73
C CYS A 150 -23.11 -10.43 -37.99
N THR A 151 -22.78 -9.99 -36.78
CA THR A 151 -23.52 -8.98 -36.00
C THR A 151 -22.49 -8.10 -35.32
N PHE A 152 -22.75 -6.81 -35.21
CA PHE A 152 -21.80 -5.87 -34.60
C PHE A 152 -22.40 -5.31 -33.33
N VAL A 153 -21.70 -5.47 -32.22
CA VAL A 153 -22.07 -4.86 -30.93
C VAL A 153 -21.19 -3.64 -30.77
N LEU A 154 -21.79 -2.46 -30.70
CA LEU A 154 -21.08 -1.19 -30.58
C LEU A 154 -21.13 -0.75 -29.12
N PRO A 155 -20.04 -0.88 -28.34
CA PRO A 155 -20.04 -0.52 -26.94
C PRO A 155 -20.04 1.00 -26.77
N GLY A 156 -20.84 1.46 -25.81
CA GLY A 156 -20.88 2.85 -25.37
C GLY A 156 -19.64 3.24 -24.57
N TYR A 157 -19.66 4.46 -24.05
CA TYR A 157 -18.61 5.03 -23.22
C TYR A 157 -18.57 4.35 -21.85
N TYR A 158 -17.40 3.84 -21.44
CA TYR A 158 -17.32 3.01 -20.24
C TYR A 158 -17.53 3.83 -18.98
N MET A 159 -18.47 3.39 -18.14
CA MET A 159 -18.74 4.00 -16.84
C MET A 159 -17.51 3.94 -15.92
N SER A 160 -16.69 2.89 -16.04
CA SER A 160 -15.43 2.76 -15.30
C SER A 160 -14.41 3.86 -15.59
N ASN A 161 -14.50 4.55 -16.73
CA ASN A 161 -13.57 5.65 -17.02
C ASN A 161 -13.76 6.83 -16.05
N PHE A 162 -15.00 7.06 -15.60
CA PHE A 162 -15.35 8.16 -14.72
C PHE A 162 -14.78 8.05 -13.31
N THR A 163 -14.32 6.87 -12.88
CA THR A 163 -13.59 6.72 -11.60
C THR A 163 -12.29 7.52 -11.60
N SER A 164 -11.69 7.74 -12.78
CA SER A 164 -10.47 8.53 -12.96
C SER A 164 -10.70 9.93 -13.57
N MET A 165 -11.79 10.10 -14.34
CA MET A 165 -12.11 11.36 -15.02
C MET A 165 -12.85 12.36 -14.13
N ILE A 166 -13.65 11.89 -13.16
CA ILE A 166 -14.25 12.77 -12.15
C ILE A 166 -13.23 12.93 -11.02
N ARG A 167 -12.63 14.12 -10.93
CA ARG A 167 -11.50 14.38 -10.02
C ARG A 167 -11.92 15.34 -8.92
N LYS A 168 -11.48 15.10 -7.69
CA LYS A 168 -11.70 16.02 -6.57
C LYS A 168 -10.78 17.24 -6.74
N GLY A 169 -11.36 18.41 -6.94
CA GLY A 169 -10.64 19.69 -6.88
C GLY A 169 -10.25 20.04 -5.44
N GLU A 170 -9.31 20.97 -5.28
CA GLU A 170 -8.77 21.40 -3.98
C GLU A 170 -9.81 21.97 -3.03
N ASN A 171 -10.84 22.62 -3.57
CA ASN A 171 -11.99 23.12 -2.82
C ASN A 171 -12.94 21.99 -2.32
N GLY A 172 -12.56 20.74 -2.52
CA GLY A 172 -13.36 19.56 -2.17
C GLY A 172 -14.52 19.27 -3.12
N VAL A 173 -14.67 20.04 -4.20
CA VAL A 173 -15.70 19.86 -5.23
C VAL A 173 -15.15 18.97 -6.34
N TYR A 174 -15.88 17.93 -6.69
CA TYR A 174 -15.51 17.04 -7.79
C TYR A 174 -15.78 17.72 -9.13
N GLN A 175 -14.91 17.51 -10.10
CA GLN A 175 -14.93 18.19 -11.37
C GLN A 175 -14.80 17.19 -12.52
N LEU A 176 -15.59 17.42 -13.56
CA LEU A 176 -15.49 16.73 -14.84
C LEU A 176 -15.20 17.78 -15.92
N PHE A 177 -14.08 17.64 -16.63
CA PHE A 177 -13.62 18.60 -17.63
C PHE A 177 -13.74 18.04 -19.03
N TYR A 178 -14.51 18.68 -19.92
CA TYR A 178 -14.57 18.30 -21.34
C TYR A 178 -14.62 19.52 -22.27
N PRO A 179 -14.15 19.37 -23.53
CA PRO A 179 -14.16 20.43 -24.53
C PRO A 179 -15.51 20.57 -25.26
N VAL A 180 -16.60 20.09 -24.63
CA VAL A 180 -17.94 20.02 -25.22
C VAL A 180 -18.95 20.75 -24.36
N ASP A 181 -20.10 21.06 -24.95
CA ASP A 181 -21.23 21.63 -24.27
C ASP A 181 -21.90 20.63 -23.31
N GLY A 182 -22.06 21.05 -22.06
CA GLY A 182 -22.52 20.23 -20.95
C GLY A 182 -23.98 19.79 -21.02
N GLN A 183 -24.79 20.39 -21.90
CA GLN A 183 -26.21 20.07 -22.10
C GLN A 183 -26.48 19.44 -23.46
N LYS A 184 -25.61 19.71 -24.45
CA LYS A 184 -25.77 19.19 -25.82
C LYS A 184 -25.10 17.83 -26.01
N ALA A 185 -23.88 17.62 -25.52
CA ALA A 185 -23.16 16.37 -25.75
C ALA A 185 -23.86 15.20 -25.07
N LYS A 186 -23.98 14.06 -25.76
CA LYS A 186 -24.71 12.88 -25.27
C LYS A 186 -23.81 11.65 -25.25
N PHE A 187 -23.36 11.27 -24.06
CA PHE A 187 -22.52 10.11 -23.81
C PHE A 187 -23.38 8.85 -23.60
N PRO A 188 -23.31 7.83 -24.46
CA PRO A 188 -24.00 6.56 -24.23
C PRO A 188 -23.24 5.76 -23.18
N LEU A 189 -23.63 5.84 -21.90
CA LEU A 189 -22.87 5.21 -20.82
C LEU A 189 -23.12 3.70 -20.72
N PHE A 190 -22.07 2.94 -20.41
CA PHE A 190 -22.06 1.48 -20.45
C PHE A 190 -21.13 0.87 -19.39
N ASP A 191 -21.62 -0.08 -18.57
CA ASP A 191 -20.77 -0.89 -17.68
C ASP A 191 -20.26 -2.12 -18.45
N ALA A 192 -19.10 -2.00 -19.10
CA ALA A 192 -18.60 -3.05 -19.98
C ALA A 192 -18.36 -4.40 -19.27
N ALA A 193 -17.91 -4.39 -18.01
CA ALA A 193 -17.60 -5.61 -17.27
C ALA A 193 -18.87 -6.37 -16.85
N LYS A 194 -19.99 -5.65 -16.68
CA LYS A 194 -21.27 -6.25 -16.29
C LYS A 194 -22.19 -6.47 -17.48
N ASP A 195 -22.30 -5.53 -18.41
CA ASP A 195 -23.41 -5.49 -19.35
C ASP A 195 -23.07 -5.95 -20.78
N THR A 196 -21.79 -6.10 -21.16
CA THR A 196 -21.45 -6.58 -22.53
C THR A 196 -22.12 -7.91 -22.86
N GLY A 197 -22.12 -8.84 -21.90
CA GLY A 197 -22.76 -10.13 -22.05
C GLY A 197 -24.27 -10.03 -22.25
N LEU A 198 -24.96 -9.01 -21.75
CA LEU A 198 -26.39 -8.79 -21.99
C LEU A 198 -26.67 -8.58 -23.47
N PHE A 199 -25.91 -7.69 -24.11
CA PHE A 199 -26.07 -7.34 -25.53
C PHE A 199 -25.61 -8.48 -26.44
N VAL A 200 -24.52 -9.17 -26.11
CA VAL A 200 -24.05 -10.34 -26.88
C VAL A 200 -25.01 -11.51 -26.74
N ARG A 201 -25.58 -11.76 -25.55
CA ARG A 201 -26.65 -12.74 -25.35
C ARG A 201 -27.87 -12.44 -26.22
N ALA A 202 -28.29 -11.18 -26.28
CA ALA A 202 -29.39 -10.75 -27.14
C ALA A 202 -29.06 -10.96 -28.63
N ALA A 203 -27.81 -10.68 -29.03
CA ALA A 203 -27.31 -10.97 -30.37
C ALA A 203 -27.35 -12.48 -30.69
N LEU A 204 -26.94 -13.33 -29.75
CA LEU A 204 -26.97 -14.79 -29.91
C LEU A 204 -28.40 -15.31 -30.06
N LYS A 205 -29.34 -14.87 -29.21
CA LYS A 205 -30.76 -15.29 -29.27
C LYS A 205 -31.50 -14.79 -30.51
N ASN A 206 -31.02 -13.72 -31.15
CA ASN A 206 -31.65 -13.09 -32.30
C ASN A 206 -30.77 -13.09 -33.57
N MET A 207 -29.85 -14.05 -33.69
CA MET A 207 -28.86 -14.09 -34.78
C MET A 207 -29.46 -13.93 -36.17
N ASP A 208 -30.61 -14.55 -36.46
CA ASP A 208 -31.28 -14.43 -37.77
C ASP A 208 -31.82 -13.02 -38.06
N LYS A 209 -32.32 -12.31 -37.04
CA LYS A 209 -32.89 -10.96 -37.18
C LYS A 209 -31.82 -9.87 -37.22
N LEU A 210 -30.64 -10.16 -36.67
CA LEU A 210 -29.52 -9.23 -36.47
C LEU A 210 -28.35 -9.47 -37.44
N LYS A 211 -28.54 -10.28 -38.49
CA LYS A 211 -27.52 -10.47 -39.55
C LYS A 211 -27.16 -9.14 -40.20
N GLY A 212 -25.88 -8.81 -40.14
CA GLY A 212 -25.30 -7.57 -40.64
C GLY A 212 -25.76 -6.31 -39.90
N LYS A 213 -26.43 -6.41 -38.76
CA LYS A 213 -26.95 -5.25 -38.02
C LYS A 213 -26.04 -4.84 -36.86
N HIS A 214 -26.23 -3.60 -36.43
CA HIS A 214 -25.65 -3.04 -35.22
C HIS A 214 -26.55 -3.29 -34.01
N VAL A 215 -25.93 -3.52 -32.86
CA VAL A 215 -26.56 -3.53 -31.53
C VAL A 215 -25.79 -2.50 -30.71
N LEU A 216 -26.44 -1.38 -30.38
CA LEU A 216 -25.85 -0.27 -29.62
C LEU A 216 -25.90 -0.63 -28.13
N ALA A 217 -24.72 -0.84 -27.54
CA ALA A 217 -24.58 -1.32 -26.18
C ALA A 217 -24.34 -0.17 -25.21
N ALA A 218 -25.42 0.38 -24.66
CA ALA A 218 -25.40 1.40 -23.61
C ALA A 218 -26.69 1.34 -22.78
N ALA A 219 -26.62 1.83 -21.54
CA ALA A 219 -27.78 1.91 -20.65
C ALA A 219 -28.70 3.07 -21.02
N ALA A 220 -28.12 4.25 -21.25
CA ALA A 220 -28.81 5.46 -21.70
C ALA A 220 -27.78 6.49 -22.21
N TYR A 221 -28.27 7.56 -22.84
CA TYR A 221 -27.49 8.76 -23.14
C TYR A 221 -27.54 9.74 -21.96
N TYR A 222 -26.38 10.27 -21.59
CA TYR A 222 -26.24 11.26 -20.52
C TYR A 222 -25.46 12.48 -21.00
N THR A 223 -25.86 13.67 -20.60
CA THR A 223 -25.02 14.87 -20.76
C THR A 223 -23.95 14.94 -19.68
N PRO A 224 -22.83 15.66 -19.89
CA PRO A 224 -21.86 15.90 -18.83
C PRO A 224 -22.48 16.47 -17.53
N GLU A 225 -23.47 17.35 -17.65
CA GLU A 225 -24.22 17.87 -16.51
C GLU A 225 -25.08 16.81 -15.81
N GLU A 226 -25.74 15.92 -16.55
CA GLU A 226 -26.49 14.78 -15.98
C GLU A 226 -25.56 13.78 -15.29
N ILE A 227 -24.38 13.52 -15.87
CA ILE A 227 -23.36 12.63 -15.30
C ILE A 227 -22.91 13.15 -13.94
N ILE A 228 -22.48 14.41 -13.88
CA ILE A 228 -21.95 15.01 -12.65
C ILE A 228 -23.05 15.28 -11.62
N GLY A 229 -24.27 15.60 -12.09
CA GLY A 229 -25.45 15.77 -11.25
C GLY A 229 -25.85 14.46 -10.56
N THR A 230 -25.98 13.38 -11.33
CA THR A 230 -26.25 12.04 -10.79
C THR A 230 -25.16 11.60 -9.82
N PHE A 231 -23.89 11.86 -10.14
CA PHE A 231 -22.77 11.60 -9.23
C PHE A 231 -22.94 12.35 -7.91
N SER A 232 -23.28 13.65 -7.96
CA SER A 232 -23.48 14.47 -6.78
C SER A 232 -24.64 13.98 -5.92
N GLU A 233 -25.77 13.64 -6.54
CA GLU A 233 -26.96 13.12 -5.86
C GLU A 233 -26.70 11.78 -5.18
N VAL A 234 -26.09 10.83 -5.88
CA VAL A 234 -25.87 9.47 -5.38
C VAL A 234 -24.81 9.42 -4.29
N THR A 235 -23.73 10.21 -4.43
CA THR A 235 -22.61 10.20 -3.48
C THR A 235 -22.77 11.21 -2.34
N GLY A 236 -23.68 12.18 -2.47
CA GLY A 236 -23.77 13.35 -1.59
C GLY A 236 -22.60 14.32 -1.71
N LYS A 237 -21.65 14.10 -2.63
CA LYS A 237 -20.46 14.94 -2.81
C LYS A 237 -20.79 16.11 -3.73
N LYS A 238 -20.30 17.31 -3.41
CA LYS A 238 -20.43 18.47 -4.30
C LYS A 238 -19.65 18.21 -5.58
N ALA A 239 -20.26 18.40 -6.74
CA ALA A 239 -19.60 18.19 -8.01
C ALA A 239 -20.10 19.16 -9.09
N VAL A 240 -19.23 19.53 -10.03
CA VAL A 240 -19.52 20.47 -11.11
C VAL A 240 -18.91 20.02 -12.44
N PHE A 241 -19.65 20.23 -13.52
CA PHE A 241 -19.10 20.09 -14.86
C PHE A 241 -18.40 21.40 -15.25
N VAL A 242 -17.22 21.28 -15.85
CA VAL A 242 -16.44 22.43 -16.32
C VAL A 242 -16.16 22.25 -17.80
N ARG A 243 -16.77 23.10 -18.63
CA ARG A 243 -16.43 23.20 -20.04
C ARG A 243 -15.07 23.87 -20.18
N VAL A 244 -14.14 23.21 -20.86
CA VAL A 244 -12.82 23.75 -21.18
C VAL A 244 -12.72 24.04 -22.67
N THR A 245 -11.75 24.87 -23.05
CA THR A 245 -11.40 25.07 -24.46
C THR A 245 -10.66 23.85 -25.02
N PRO A 246 -10.67 23.62 -26.35
CA PRO A 246 -9.85 22.59 -26.99
C PRO A 246 -8.38 22.64 -26.57
N GLU A 247 -7.81 23.84 -26.46
CA GLU A 247 -6.42 24.07 -26.09
C GLU A 247 -6.13 23.68 -24.64
N GLN A 248 -7.03 24.03 -23.71
CA GLN A 248 -6.92 23.61 -22.31
C GLN A 248 -7.09 22.10 -22.15
N TYR A 249 -7.96 21.50 -22.97
CA TYR A 249 -8.19 20.07 -22.93
C TYR A 249 -6.96 19.31 -23.42
N THR A 250 -6.40 19.66 -24.58
CA THR A 250 -5.22 18.99 -25.14
C THR A 250 -3.98 19.19 -24.27
N ALA A 251 -3.82 20.33 -23.60
CA ALA A 251 -2.73 20.56 -22.65
C ALA A 251 -2.74 19.61 -21.43
N SER A 252 -3.85 18.92 -21.18
CA SER A 252 -3.99 17.96 -20.08
C SER A 252 -3.55 16.53 -20.44
N PHE A 253 -3.12 16.28 -21.69
CA PHE A 253 -2.72 14.98 -22.19
C PHE A 253 -1.32 15.01 -22.82
N PRO A 254 -0.60 13.88 -22.88
CA PRO A 254 0.61 13.77 -23.69
C PRO A 254 0.32 14.11 -25.16
N GLU A 255 1.26 14.80 -25.82
CA GLU A 255 1.11 15.27 -27.20
C GLU A 255 0.67 14.15 -28.18
N ALA A 256 1.21 12.94 -27.99
CA ALA A 256 0.94 11.78 -28.83
C ALA A 256 -0.54 11.33 -28.86
N VAL A 257 -1.33 11.66 -27.84
CA VAL A 257 -2.75 11.22 -27.72
C VAL A 257 -3.72 12.39 -27.57
N ALA A 258 -3.22 13.61 -27.34
CA ALA A 258 -4.05 14.78 -27.04
C ALA A 258 -5.09 15.07 -28.13
N GLN A 259 -4.69 15.03 -29.41
CA GLN A 259 -5.59 15.27 -30.53
C GLN A 259 -6.66 14.18 -30.66
N GLU A 260 -6.30 12.92 -30.41
CA GLU A 260 -7.22 11.78 -30.46
C GLU A 260 -8.31 11.88 -29.38
N TYR A 261 -7.95 12.25 -28.16
CA TYR A 261 -8.93 12.48 -27.08
C TYR A 261 -9.83 13.69 -27.35
N LEU A 262 -9.27 14.79 -27.86
CA LEU A 262 -10.04 15.99 -28.22
C LEU A 262 -11.10 15.65 -29.27
N GLU A 263 -10.68 15.06 -30.39
CA GLU A 263 -11.60 14.75 -31.49
C GLU A 263 -12.64 13.70 -31.12
N ASN A 264 -12.30 12.71 -30.28
CA ASN A 264 -13.28 11.77 -29.74
C ASN A 264 -14.40 12.48 -28.96
N HIS A 265 -14.06 13.46 -28.11
CA HIS A 265 -15.08 14.20 -27.36
C HIS A 265 -15.89 15.13 -28.26
N LEU A 266 -15.25 15.80 -29.23
CA LEU A 266 -15.98 16.61 -30.22
C LEU A 266 -16.95 15.76 -31.06
N PHE A 267 -16.58 14.51 -31.37
CA PHE A 267 -17.47 13.55 -32.04
C PHE A 267 -18.70 13.18 -31.20
N VAL A 268 -18.55 13.06 -29.87
CA VAL A 268 -19.66 12.81 -28.94
C VAL A 268 -20.69 13.95 -28.94
N GLU A 269 -20.25 15.20 -29.16
CA GLU A 269 -21.17 16.34 -29.26
C GLU A 269 -21.84 16.45 -30.64
N ASP A 270 -21.05 16.26 -31.71
CA ASP A 270 -21.53 16.40 -33.09
C ASP A 270 -20.73 15.46 -34.02
N PRO A 271 -21.38 14.51 -34.72
CA PRO A 271 -22.83 14.28 -34.81
C PRO A 271 -23.42 13.48 -33.63
N GLY A 272 -22.60 12.99 -32.70
CA GLY A 272 -23.00 12.10 -31.60
C GLY A 272 -22.25 10.76 -31.66
N TYR A 273 -22.00 10.15 -30.49
CA TYR A 273 -21.15 8.96 -30.35
C TYR A 273 -21.61 7.74 -31.20
N PHE A 274 -22.92 7.50 -31.29
CA PHE A 274 -23.52 6.54 -32.24
C PHE A 274 -24.23 7.25 -33.39
N LEU A 275 -23.67 8.36 -33.88
CA LEU A 275 -24.26 9.19 -34.94
C LEU A 275 -25.67 9.74 -34.59
N GLY A 276 -25.98 9.82 -33.30
CA GLY A 276 -27.30 10.26 -32.79
C GLY A 276 -28.39 9.20 -32.84
N GLU A 277 -28.08 7.94 -33.15
CA GLU A 277 -29.07 6.85 -33.22
C GLU A 277 -29.71 6.53 -31.85
N SER A 278 -30.99 6.15 -31.86
CA SER A 278 -31.71 5.74 -30.64
C SER A 278 -31.25 4.37 -30.14
N LEU A 279 -31.18 4.21 -28.82
CA LEU A 279 -30.88 2.92 -28.17
C LEU A 279 -32.10 1.99 -28.10
N ASP A 280 -33.31 2.48 -28.40
CA ASP A 280 -34.57 1.76 -28.17
C ASP A 280 -34.60 0.35 -28.78
N ASP A 281 -34.13 0.22 -30.02
CA ASP A 281 -34.15 -1.06 -30.74
C ASP A 281 -33.17 -2.07 -30.12
N SER A 282 -32.05 -1.60 -29.55
CA SER A 282 -31.10 -2.46 -28.85
C SER A 282 -31.61 -2.84 -27.46
N LEU A 283 -32.19 -1.89 -26.73
CA LEU A 283 -32.73 -2.11 -25.38
C LEU A 283 -33.95 -3.04 -25.38
N LYS A 284 -34.81 -2.99 -26.41
CA LYS A 284 -35.96 -3.90 -26.57
C LYS A 284 -35.56 -5.36 -26.76
N LEU A 285 -34.32 -5.65 -27.14
CA LEU A 285 -33.82 -7.02 -27.31
C LEU A 285 -33.37 -7.66 -26.00
N LEU A 286 -33.24 -6.88 -24.92
CA LEU A 286 -32.68 -7.32 -23.66
C LEU A 286 -33.76 -7.90 -22.73
N ASP A 287 -33.44 -9.04 -22.13
CA ASP A 287 -34.30 -9.68 -21.11
C ASP A 287 -34.21 -8.98 -19.73
N SER A 288 -33.25 -8.07 -19.56
CA SER A 288 -33.01 -7.31 -18.32
C SER A 288 -32.42 -5.94 -18.63
N LYS A 289 -32.69 -4.95 -17.78
CA LYS A 289 -32.13 -3.61 -17.95
C LYS A 289 -30.60 -3.62 -17.73
N PRO A 290 -29.83 -2.89 -18.55
CA PRO A 290 -28.42 -2.61 -18.26
C PRO A 290 -28.26 -1.81 -16.97
N THR A 291 -27.05 -1.82 -16.42
CA THR A 291 -26.67 -1.06 -15.25
C THR A 291 -26.76 0.44 -15.55
N SER A 292 -27.57 1.17 -14.79
CA SER A 292 -27.69 2.62 -14.92
C SER A 292 -26.47 3.34 -14.33
N TRP A 293 -26.24 4.59 -14.73
CA TRP A 293 -25.16 5.40 -14.16
C TRP A 293 -25.26 5.55 -12.64
N ALA A 294 -26.47 5.75 -12.10
CA ALA A 294 -26.70 5.86 -10.67
C ALA A 294 -26.32 4.58 -9.91
N GLU A 295 -26.74 3.41 -10.41
CA GLU A 295 -26.37 2.10 -9.82
C GLU A 295 -24.86 1.86 -9.88
N PHE A 296 -24.22 2.25 -10.99
CA PHE A 296 -22.77 2.16 -11.13
C PHE A 296 -22.05 3.05 -10.10
N VAL A 297 -22.44 4.31 -9.97
CA VAL A 297 -21.84 5.24 -8.99
C VAL A 297 -22.04 4.72 -7.58
N GLN A 298 -23.25 4.28 -7.23
CA GLN A 298 -23.55 3.76 -5.89
C GLN A 298 -22.68 2.55 -5.55
N LYS A 299 -22.56 1.61 -6.48
CA LYS A 299 -21.75 0.40 -6.28
C LYS A 299 -20.25 0.71 -6.18
N ASN A 300 -19.77 1.72 -6.89
CA ASN A 300 -18.35 2.05 -6.98
C ASN A 300 -17.97 3.32 -6.20
N ALA A 301 -18.80 3.78 -5.25
CA ALA A 301 -18.61 5.04 -4.53
C ALA A 301 -17.22 5.17 -3.86
N ALA A 302 -16.68 4.03 -3.39
CA ALA A 302 -15.35 3.92 -2.80
C ALA A 302 -14.23 4.39 -3.75
N ALA A 303 -14.39 4.28 -5.07
CA ALA A 303 -13.39 4.75 -6.04
C ALA A 303 -13.15 6.27 -5.97
N TRP A 304 -14.10 7.03 -5.41
CA TRP A 304 -13.99 8.47 -5.20
C TRP A 304 -13.86 8.84 -3.73
N GLU A 305 -13.76 7.89 -2.82
CA GLU A 305 -13.35 8.14 -1.43
C GLU A 305 -11.83 8.27 -1.45
N GLY A 306 -11.35 9.52 -1.31
CA GLY A 306 -9.92 9.78 -1.43
C GLY A 306 -9.12 8.97 -0.40
N HIS A 307 -7.98 8.44 -0.82
CA HIS A 307 -6.92 8.10 0.12
C HIS A 307 -6.59 9.35 0.98
N PRO A 308 -6.22 9.17 2.26
CA PRO A 308 -6.38 10.16 3.32
C PRO A 308 -5.30 11.26 3.32
N PHE A 309 -4.98 11.86 2.17
CA PHE A 309 -4.09 13.03 2.13
C PHE A 309 -4.80 14.38 2.29
N SER A 310 -6.14 14.43 2.24
CA SER A 310 -6.91 15.67 2.44
C SER A 310 -7.57 15.82 3.82
N ALA A 311 -7.39 14.84 4.72
CA ALA A 311 -8.06 14.87 6.01
C ALA A 311 -7.31 15.74 7.04
N THR A 312 -6.00 16.02 6.86
CA THR A 312 -5.09 16.39 7.96
C THR A 312 -5.21 17.79 8.57
N GLY A 313 -6.09 18.68 8.07
CA GLY A 313 -6.21 20.05 8.60
C GLY A 313 -4.93 20.91 8.45
N ALA A 314 -3.84 20.36 7.92
CA ALA A 314 -2.72 21.12 7.40
C ALA A 314 -3.18 21.81 6.12
N MET A 315 -2.91 23.11 5.99
CA MET A 315 -3.03 23.77 4.69
C MET A 315 -1.99 23.14 3.76
N VAL A 316 -2.44 22.21 2.92
CA VAL A 316 -1.70 21.83 1.73
C VAL A 316 -2.04 22.90 0.71
N ASP A 317 -1.07 23.76 0.37
CA ASP A 317 -1.21 24.68 -0.75
C ASP A 317 -1.50 23.91 -2.04
N ILE A 318 -2.15 24.61 -2.97
CA ILE A 318 -2.44 24.20 -4.36
C ILE A 318 -1.25 23.39 -4.94
N PRO A 319 -1.39 22.10 -5.31
CA PRO A 319 -0.35 21.36 -6.04
C PRO A 319 0.17 22.16 -7.25
N TRP A 320 1.49 22.37 -7.30
CA TRP A 320 2.15 22.98 -8.45
C TRP A 320 2.46 21.91 -9.49
N THR A 321 1.85 22.02 -10.67
CA THR A 321 2.18 21.15 -11.80
C THR A 321 3.55 21.53 -12.35
N GLY A 322 4.43 20.55 -12.49
CA GLY A 322 5.78 20.72 -13.03
C GLY A 322 6.32 19.44 -13.66
N ASP A 323 7.43 19.56 -14.38
CA ASP A 323 8.19 18.46 -14.99
C ASP A 323 9.65 18.56 -14.55
N LEU A 324 10.12 17.52 -13.85
CA LEU A 324 11.49 17.44 -13.33
C LEU A 324 12.56 17.46 -14.42
N ALA A 325 12.21 17.09 -15.65
CA ALA A 325 13.13 17.12 -16.79
C ALA A 325 13.29 18.52 -17.41
N LEU A 326 12.39 19.45 -17.10
CA LEU A 326 12.44 20.81 -17.62
C LEU A 326 13.22 21.76 -16.70
N PRO A 327 13.84 22.83 -17.25
CA PRO A 327 14.42 23.89 -16.45
C PRO A 327 13.39 24.45 -15.45
N ARG A 328 13.85 24.79 -14.24
CA ARG A 328 12.98 25.30 -13.16
C ARG A 328 11.80 24.38 -12.83
N LEU A 329 11.96 23.08 -13.10
CA LEU A 329 10.92 22.06 -12.91
C LEU A 329 9.65 22.34 -13.72
N GLY A 330 9.72 23.13 -14.80
CA GLY A 330 8.55 23.56 -15.58
C GLY A 330 7.58 24.49 -14.83
N LEU A 331 7.99 25.03 -13.67
CA LEU A 331 7.17 25.92 -12.86
C LEU A 331 7.05 27.31 -13.48
N ALA A 332 5.92 27.97 -13.22
CA ALA A 332 5.75 29.39 -13.57
C ALA A 332 6.71 30.26 -12.75
N ASP A 333 7.08 31.44 -13.27
CA ASP A 333 8.08 32.32 -12.63
C ASP A 333 7.72 32.66 -11.17
N ALA A 334 6.44 32.93 -10.87
CA ALA A 334 6.01 33.23 -9.50
C ALA A 334 6.22 32.05 -8.52
N GLN A 335 5.97 30.83 -8.98
CA GLN A 335 6.19 29.60 -8.20
C GLN A 335 7.69 29.36 -8.00
N TRP A 336 8.47 29.54 -9.06
CA TRP A 336 9.93 29.43 -8.99
C TRP A 336 10.56 30.44 -8.03
N GLU A 337 10.14 31.70 -8.09
CA GLU A 337 10.63 32.75 -7.17
C GLU A 337 10.24 32.46 -5.71
N THR A 338 9.06 31.89 -5.49
CA THR A 338 8.65 31.40 -4.16
C THR A 338 9.52 30.25 -3.68
N LEU A 339 9.85 29.30 -4.56
CA LEU A 339 10.80 28.20 -4.28
C LEU A 339 12.23 28.69 -4.00
N CYS A 340 12.62 29.81 -4.60
CA CYS A 340 13.87 30.52 -4.32
C CYS A 340 13.82 31.36 -3.03
N GLY A 341 12.74 31.28 -2.25
CA GLY A 341 12.59 32.03 -1.00
C GLY A 341 12.28 33.52 -1.19
N ARG A 342 11.83 33.95 -2.38
CA ARG A 342 11.54 35.36 -2.72
C ARG A 342 10.04 35.67 -2.90
N GLY A 343 9.17 34.73 -2.57
CA GLY A 343 7.71 34.89 -2.61
C GLY A 343 7.09 35.42 -1.31
N PRO A 344 5.77 35.69 -1.31
CA PRO A 344 5.05 36.18 -0.13
C PRO A 344 4.94 35.15 1.01
N ALA A 345 5.15 33.87 0.70
CA ALA A 345 5.21 32.75 1.64
C ALA A 345 6.38 31.83 1.25
N PRO A 346 7.62 32.12 1.69
CA PRO A 346 8.78 31.29 1.36
C PRO A 346 8.69 29.92 2.04
N PHE A 347 9.26 28.88 1.42
CA PHE A 347 9.35 27.56 2.03
C PHE A 347 10.49 27.48 3.05
N ASP A 348 10.23 26.82 4.18
CA ASP A 348 11.26 26.52 5.18
C ASP A 348 12.02 25.22 4.86
N ALA A 349 11.39 24.31 4.09
CA ALA A 349 11.91 22.99 3.82
C ALA A 349 11.51 22.46 2.43
N ILE A 350 12.37 21.65 1.84
CA ILE A 350 12.16 20.92 0.58
C ILE A 350 12.48 19.44 0.82
N ILE A 351 11.48 18.58 0.67
CA ILE A 351 11.66 17.13 0.61
C ILE A 351 11.66 16.71 -0.86
N TYR A 352 12.82 16.30 -1.37
CA TYR A 352 12.97 15.90 -2.76
C TYR A 352 12.97 14.37 -2.91
N ASN A 353 11.79 13.84 -3.27
CA ASN A 353 11.54 12.43 -3.55
C ASN A 353 11.34 12.12 -5.05
N GLY A 354 11.24 13.14 -5.90
CA GLY A 354 10.90 12.97 -7.32
C GLY A 354 11.97 12.24 -8.13
N ALA A 355 11.57 11.24 -8.90
CA ALA A 355 12.42 10.54 -9.87
C ALA A 355 11.57 9.80 -10.91
N ALA A 356 12.10 9.63 -12.12
CA ALA A 356 11.70 8.59 -13.05
C ALA A 356 12.47 7.30 -12.71
N VAL A 357 11.74 6.22 -12.45
CA VAL A 357 12.32 4.90 -12.15
C VAL A 357 12.04 3.99 -13.32
N HIS A 358 13.10 3.53 -14.00
CA HIS A 358 12.95 2.60 -15.12
C HIS A 358 14.20 1.72 -15.22
N TRP A 359 14.04 0.42 -14.96
CA TRP A 359 15.16 -0.52 -14.85
C TRP A 359 15.89 -0.81 -16.19
N VAL A 360 15.24 -0.52 -17.32
CA VAL A 360 15.82 -0.70 -18.68
C VAL A 360 16.55 0.55 -19.19
N TYR A 361 16.22 1.74 -18.67
CA TYR A 361 16.73 2.98 -19.27
C TYR A 361 18.15 3.26 -18.80
N ASP A 362 19.00 3.64 -19.73
CA ASP A 362 20.34 4.11 -19.42
C ASP A 362 20.32 5.45 -18.67
N TYR A 363 21.49 5.82 -18.14
CA TYR A 363 21.70 7.11 -17.50
C TYR A 363 21.24 8.29 -18.36
N GLY A 364 21.50 8.27 -19.67
CA GLY A 364 21.20 9.38 -20.58
C GLY A 364 19.70 9.71 -20.60
N ARG A 365 18.85 8.69 -20.66
CA ARG A 365 17.38 8.86 -20.63
C ARG A 365 16.84 9.28 -19.27
N LEU A 366 17.46 8.83 -18.18
CA LEU A 366 17.00 9.13 -16.82
C LEU A 366 17.60 10.42 -16.25
N CYS A 367 18.71 10.92 -16.82
CA CYS A 367 19.43 12.10 -16.33
C CYS A 367 18.57 13.35 -16.30
N GLY A 368 17.68 13.54 -17.28
CA GLY A 368 16.73 14.66 -17.32
C GLY A 368 15.93 14.78 -16.00
N PRO A 369 14.96 13.89 -15.76
CA PRO A 369 14.14 13.98 -14.55
C PRO A 369 14.90 13.77 -13.24
N ASN A 370 15.95 12.95 -13.20
CA ASN A 370 16.58 12.54 -11.92
C ASN A 370 17.76 13.42 -11.50
N VAL A 371 18.52 13.95 -12.47
CA VAL A 371 19.71 14.77 -12.20
C VAL A 371 19.42 16.25 -12.45
N GLN A 372 18.74 16.62 -13.54
CA GLN A 372 18.42 18.04 -13.79
C GLN A 372 17.39 18.58 -12.80
N GLY A 373 16.42 17.76 -12.37
CA GLY A 373 15.53 18.10 -11.26
C GLY A 373 16.29 18.43 -9.97
N THR A 374 17.29 17.61 -9.63
CA THR A 374 18.21 17.86 -8.50
C THR A 374 18.92 19.21 -8.67
N LEU A 375 19.52 19.46 -9.85
CA LEU A 375 20.24 20.70 -10.11
C LEU A 375 19.35 21.94 -10.06
N SER A 376 18.09 21.84 -10.52
CA SER A 376 17.12 22.91 -10.41
C SER A 376 16.84 23.24 -8.95
N LEU A 377 16.59 22.25 -8.09
CA LEU A 377 16.35 22.51 -6.66
C LEU A 377 17.59 23.07 -5.94
N LEU A 378 18.79 22.57 -6.24
CA LEU A 378 20.03 23.15 -5.73
C LEU A 378 20.23 24.60 -6.21
N THR A 379 19.77 24.91 -7.43
CA THR A 379 19.75 26.29 -7.95
C THR A 379 18.76 27.14 -7.17
N ALA A 380 17.56 26.65 -6.86
CA ALA A 380 16.60 27.39 -6.02
C ALA A 380 17.16 27.65 -4.62
N LEU A 381 17.80 26.65 -4.00
CA LEU A 381 18.50 26.79 -2.71
C LEU A 381 19.61 27.85 -2.79
N ALA A 382 20.48 27.81 -3.80
CA ALA A 382 21.56 28.79 -4.00
C ALA A 382 21.06 30.24 -4.07
N HIS A 383 19.83 30.44 -4.55
CA HIS A 383 19.18 31.72 -4.73
C HIS A 383 18.41 32.20 -3.49
N SER A 384 18.16 31.30 -2.53
CA SER A 384 17.50 31.64 -1.28
C SER A 384 18.47 32.27 -0.30
N SER A 385 18.11 33.47 0.18
CA SER A 385 18.80 34.15 1.27
C SER A 385 18.37 33.63 2.64
N ALA A 386 17.20 32.98 2.72
CA ALA A 386 16.71 32.36 3.94
C ALA A 386 17.29 30.95 4.06
N PRO A 387 17.81 30.56 5.24
CA PRO A 387 18.19 29.18 5.48
C PRO A 387 16.99 28.23 5.31
N MET A 388 17.20 27.13 4.58
CA MET A 388 16.17 26.13 4.29
C MET A 388 16.69 24.74 4.65
N HIS A 389 15.78 23.81 4.89
CA HIS A 389 16.07 22.38 5.02
C HIS A 389 15.86 21.71 3.66
N PHE A 390 16.80 20.87 3.24
CA PHE A 390 16.71 20.09 2.00
C PHE A 390 17.01 18.63 2.28
N THR A 391 16.02 17.77 2.10
CA THR A 391 16.15 16.33 2.32
C THR A 391 15.98 15.60 0.99
N TYR A 392 17.01 14.87 0.58
CA TYR A 392 16.98 14.06 -0.64
C TYR A 392 16.72 12.59 -0.32
N VAL A 393 15.75 11.98 -1.01
CA VAL A 393 15.49 10.54 -0.93
C VAL A 393 16.27 9.81 -2.03
N SER A 394 17.30 9.08 -1.59
CA SER A 394 18.15 8.28 -2.47
C SER A 394 17.62 6.86 -2.61
N ALA A 395 18.14 6.09 -3.57
CA ALA A 395 17.88 4.65 -3.72
C ALA A 395 19.20 3.85 -3.76
N LEU A 396 20.32 4.48 -3.41
CA LEU A 396 21.63 3.83 -3.37
C LEU A 396 21.68 2.84 -2.21
N GLN A 397 22.00 1.59 -2.52
CA GLN A 397 22.19 0.57 -1.49
C GLN A 397 23.34 0.96 -0.56
N PRO A 398 23.24 0.63 0.74
CA PRO A 398 24.32 0.86 1.68
C PRO A 398 25.64 0.22 1.16
N GLY A 399 26.72 1.00 1.10
CA GLY A 399 28.07 0.52 0.72
C GLY A 399 28.51 0.86 -0.70
N SER A 400 27.60 1.37 -1.53
CA SER A 400 27.89 1.93 -2.87
C SER A 400 28.71 3.24 -2.85
N ASP A 401 29.19 3.65 -1.68
CA ASP A 401 29.88 4.91 -1.41
C ASP A 401 31.42 4.79 -1.42
N THR A 402 31.97 3.61 -1.73
CA THR A 402 33.42 3.35 -1.64
C THR A 402 34.24 3.97 -2.78
N VAL A 403 33.59 4.63 -3.74
CA VAL A 403 34.25 5.30 -4.87
C VAL A 403 34.68 6.72 -4.46
N PRO A 404 35.97 7.08 -4.58
CA PRO A 404 36.46 8.43 -4.29
C PRO A 404 35.76 9.51 -5.13
N ASP A 405 35.56 10.69 -4.54
CA ASP A 405 35.13 11.91 -5.24
C ASP A 405 36.12 12.22 -6.39
N GLY A 406 35.82 11.77 -7.61
CA GLY A 406 36.58 12.13 -8.82
C GLY A 406 36.27 13.58 -9.23
N ASP A 407 37.30 14.33 -9.62
CA ASP A 407 37.18 15.80 -9.77
C ASP A 407 36.26 16.23 -10.92
N GLU A 408 36.18 15.47 -12.01
CA GLU A 408 35.28 15.76 -13.14
C GLU A 408 34.90 14.47 -13.88
N GLY A 409 33.61 14.14 -13.91
CA GLY A 409 33.06 13.15 -14.84
C GLY A 409 32.69 11.80 -14.23
N TYR A 410 31.68 11.21 -14.87
CA TYR A 410 31.08 9.88 -14.68
C TYR A 410 31.95 8.86 -13.93
N PRO A 411 31.48 8.22 -12.85
CA PRO A 411 32.20 7.11 -12.25
C PRO A 411 32.24 5.94 -13.25
N ASP A 412 33.43 5.59 -13.72
CA ASP A 412 33.73 4.32 -14.38
C ASP A 412 33.69 3.17 -13.34
N ASP A 413 32.61 3.11 -12.54
CA ASP A 413 32.45 2.12 -11.47
C ASP A 413 31.64 0.92 -11.98
N PRO A 414 32.25 -0.27 -12.10
CA PRO A 414 31.56 -1.49 -12.49
C PRO A 414 30.48 -1.94 -11.49
N SER A 415 30.39 -1.34 -10.29
CA SER A 415 29.34 -1.60 -9.29
C SER A 415 28.03 -0.85 -9.56
N LEU A 416 28.05 0.19 -10.42
CA LEU A 416 26.86 0.95 -10.82
C LEU A 416 26.21 0.31 -12.05
N THR A 417 25.45 -0.75 -11.81
CA THR A 417 24.99 -1.70 -12.83
C THR A 417 23.83 -1.22 -13.69
N ASP A 418 23.06 -0.21 -13.26
CA ASP A 418 21.87 0.27 -13.98
C ASP A 418 21.78 1.81 -14.01
N GLY A 419 21.07 2.33 -15.02
CA GLY A 419 20.95 3.78 -15.27
C GLY A 419 20.28 4.55 -14.14
N TYR A 420 19.35 3.92 -13.41
CA TYR A 420 18.64 4.57 -12.30
C TYR A 420 19.59 4.78 -11.11
N THR A 421 20.31 3.75 -10.69
CA THR A 421 21.34 3.82 -9.64
C THR A 421 22.43 4.84 -9.99
N GLN A 422 22.87 4.89 -11.25
CA GLN A 422 23.81 5.91 -11.74
C GLN A 422 23.26 7.34 -11.55
N THR A 423 21.98 7.59 -11.85
CA THR A 423 21.40 8.93 -11.62
C THR A 423 21.36 9.31 -10.14
N LYS A 424 21.02 8.38 -9.23
CA LYS A 424 21.01 8.64 -7.79
C LYS A 424 22.41 8.92 -7.24
N TYR A 425 23.44 8.23 -7.74
CA TYR A 425 24.84 8.51 -7.41
C TYR A 425 25.25 9.92 -7.84
N VAL A 426 24.97 10.29 -9.09
CA VAL A 426 25.31 11.63 -9.60
C VAL A 426 24.59 12.72 -8.80
N SER A 427 23.30 12.55 -8.51
CA SER A 427 22.54 13.50 -7.69
C SER A 427 23.12 13.63 -6.28
N LYS A 428 23.45 12.52 -5.60
CA LYS A 428 24.15 12.53 -4.30
C LYS A 428 25.45 13.35 -4.37
N MET A 429 26.28 13.13 -5.39
CA MET A 429 27.54 13.85 -5.58
C MET A 429 27.33 15.37 -5.74
N ARG A 430 26.32 15.77 -6.53
CA ARG A 430 25.97 17.20 -6.73
C ARG A 430 25.48 17.84 -5.44
N ILE A 431 24.60 17.17 -4.71
CA ILE A 431 24.11 17.61 -3.39
C ILE A 431 25.28 17.74 -2.43
N SER A 432 26.20 16.77 -2.44
CA SER A 432 27.33 16.77 -1.52
C SER A 432 28.30 17.91 -1.78
N ARG A 433 28.59 18.20 -3.05
CA ARG A 433 29.40 19.35 -3.45
C ARG A 433 28.71 20.67 -3.10
N PHE A 434 27.40 20.78 -3.35
CA PHE A 434 26.62 21.97 -2.98
C PHE A 434 26.67 22.24 -1.47
N ALA A 435 26.43 21.21 -0.66
CA ALA A 435 26.45 21.32 0.79
C ALA A 435 27.84 21.72 1.32
N LYS A 436 28.93 21.16 0.76
CA LYS A 436 30.30 21.59 1.05
C LYS A 436 30.52 23.08 0.69
N GLN A 437 30.04 23.54 -0.46
CA GLN A 437 30.20 24.92 -0.94
C GLN A 437 29.35 25.95 -0.18
N ARG A 438 28.19 25.52 0.34
CA ARG A 438 27.22 26.34 1.08
C ARG A 438 27.12 25.93 2.54
N ALA A 439 28.22 25.44 3.11
CA ALA A 439 28.25 24.91 4.48
C ALA A 439 27.75 25.96 5.47
N GLY A 440 26.80 25.57 6.33
CA GLY A 440 26.16 26.45 7.31
C GLY A 440 25.05 27.36 6.75
N GLN A 441 24.86 27.45 5.43
CA GLN A 441 23.78 28.25 4.83
C GLN A 441 22.43 27.50 4.84
N HIS A 442 22.44 26.22 4.51
CA HIS A 442 21.25 25.36 4.46
C HIS A 442 21.51 24.07 5.25
N ALA A 443 20.46 23.47 5.81
CA ALA A 443 20.53 22.12 6.36
C ALA A 443 20.27 21.13 5.23
N VAL A 444 21.21 20.20 4.99
CA VAL A 444 21.15 19.26 3.88
C VAL A 444 21.22 17.84 4.42
N ALA A 445 20.21 17.03 4.11
CA ALA A 445 20.13 15.64 4.49
C ALA A 445 19.93 14.72 3.28
N ILE A 446 20.44 13.49 3.37
CA ILE A 446 20.22 12.42 2.41
C ILE A 446 19.72 11.19 3.17
N VAL A 447 18.51 10.74 2.85
CA VAL A 447 17.90 9.53 3.40
C VAL A 447 18.01 8.39 2.39
N ARG A 448 18.47 7.23 2.86
CA ARG A 448 18.64 5.99 2.08
C ARG A 448 17.77 4.87 2.65
N PRO A 449 16.55 4.68 2.13
CA PRO A 449 15.72 3.55 2.48
C PRO A 449 16.24 2.24 1.87
N GLY A 450 15.92 1.11 2.51
CA GLY A 450 15.95 -0.21 1.87
C GLY A 450 14.82 -0.37 0.84
N LEU A 451 14.59 -1.59 0.36
CA LEU A 451 13.46 -1.88 -0.53
C LEU A 451 12.13 -1.54 0.16
N MET A 452 11.32 -0.72 -0.50
CA MET A 452 10.09 -0.21 0.10
C MET A 452 9.05 -1.33 0.24
N ILE A 453 8.54 -1.50 1.45
CA ILE A 453 7.41 -2.39 1.74
C ILE A 453 6.25 -1.59 2.32
N GLY A 454 5.05 -2.18 2.29
CA GLY A 454 3.85 -1.54 2.82
C GLY A 454 3.95 -1.28 4.32
N SER A 455 3.13 -0.36 4.82
CA SER A 455 3.06 -0.10 6.27
C SER A 455 2.52 -1.35 6.99
N PRO A 456 2.96 -1.63 8.24
CA PRO A 456 2.38 -2.69 9.05
C PRO A 456 0.89 -2.52 9.33
N THR A 457 0.31 -1.32 9.13
CA THR A 457 -1.11 -1.04 9.41
C THR A 457 -2.04 -1.29 8.23
N ASP A 458 -1.66 -0.88 7.01
CA ASP A 458 -2.52 -0.99 5.83
C ASP A 458 -1.99 -1.96 4.75
N GLY A 459 -0.71 -2.34 4.83
CA GLY A 459 -0.06 -3.26 3.90
C GLY A 459 0.06 -2.73 2.47
N ILE A 460 -0.17 -1.43 2.22
CA ILE A 460 -0.19 -0.88 0.86
C ILE A 460 1.24 -0.72 0.36
N ALA A 461 1.61 -1.49 -0.66
CA ALA A 461 2.93 -1.45 -1.30
C ALA A 461 2.82 -1.24 -2.81
N ASN A 462 3.89 -0.75 -3.43
CA ASN A 462 4.02 -0.76 -4.89
C ASN A 462 4.30 -2.19 -5.36
N THR A 463 3.26 -2.91 -5.79
CA THR A 463 3.36 -4.34 -6.17
C THR A 463 4.17 -4.58 -7.44
N ASP A 464 4.48 -3.53 -8.20
CA ASP A 464 5.28 -3.62 -9.43
C ASP A 464 6.79 -3.47 -9.15
N ASP A 465 7.18 -3.33 -7.89
CA ASP A 465 8.59 -3.25 -7.47
C ASP A 465 9.26 -4.64 -7.41
N VAL A 466 10.59 -4.65 -7.49
CA VAL A 466 11.43 -5.84 -7.66
C VAL A 466 11.20 -6.91 -6.61
N ILE A 467 11.01 -6.53 -5.34
CA ILE A 467 10.77 -7.47 -4.24
C ILE A 467 9.46 -8.26 -4.45
N TRP A 468 8.40 -7.58 -4.87
CA TRP A 468 7.07 -8.17 -5.04
C TRP A 468 6.96 -8.94 -6.36
N CYS A 469 7.57 -8.42 -7.43
CA CYS A 469 7.73 -9.16 -8.69
C CYS A 469 8.51 -10.47 -8.49
N THR A 470 9.59 -10.44 -7.71
CA THR A 470 10.41 -11.64 -7.42
C THR A 470 9.67 -12.63 -6.54
N MET A 471 8.96 -12.14 -5.52
CA MET A 471 8.07 -12.96 -4.69
C MET A 471 7.00 -13.64 -5.54
N ALA A 472 6.31 -12.89 -6.41
CA ALA A 472 5.26 -13.42 -7.28
C ALA A 472 5.80 -14.53 -8.19
N ALA A 473 6.95 -14.31 -8.84
CA ALA A 473 7.57 -15.33 -9.68
C ALA A 473 8.04 -16.56 -8.89
N ALA A 474 8.60 -16.38 -7.69
CA ALA A 474 8.96 -17.50 -6.81
C ALA A 474 7.75 -18.37 -6.42
N ILE A 475 6.61 -17.73 -6.14
CA ILE A 475 5.33 -18.42 -5.88
C ILE A 475 4.86 -19.16 -7.13
N GLU A 476 4.90 -18.52 -8.31
CA GLU A 476 4.48 -19.13 -9.57
C GLU A 476 5.30 -20.37 -9.94
N ILE A 477 6.63 -20.35 -9.72
CA ILE A 477 7.47 -21.53 -9.96
C ILE A 477 7.46 -22.53 -8.79
N GLY A 478 6.88 -22.17 -7.65
CA GLY A 478 6.87 -22.97 -6.43
C GLY A 478 8.25 -23.15 -5.79
N ALA A 479 9.18 -22.21 -6.00
CA ALA A 479 10.56 -22.32 -5.51
C ALA A 479 11.26 -20.97 -5.32
N TYR A 480 12.19 -20.91 -4.38
CA TYR A 480 13.04 -19.75 -4.11
C TYR A 480 14.53 -20.08 -4.15
N ASN A 481 15.38 -19.06 -4.30
CA ASN A 481 16.84 -19.17 -4.30
C ASN A 481 17.38 -19.29 -2.87
N CYS A 482 17.95 -20.45 -2.51
CA CYS A 482 18.50 -20.68 -1.17
C CYS A 482 19.99 -20.35 -1.03
N ASP A 483 20.68 -20.01 -2.13
CA ASP A 483 22.08 -19.55 -2.05
C ASP A 483 22.20 -18.22 -1.26
N GLU A 484 21.08 -17.52 -1.08
CA GLU A 484 20.97 -16.26 -0.36
C GLU A 484 20.39 -16.39 1.04
N ASP A 485 20.10 -17.60 1.54
CA ASP A 485 19.39 -17.80 2.82
C ASP A 485 19.99 -17.00 3.98
N ASP A 486 21.32 -16.89 4.00
CA ASP A 486 22.08 -16.17 5.02
C ASP A 486 22.46 -14.74 4.59
N ALA A 487 21.98 -14.24 3.46
CA ALA A 487 22.15 -12.86 3.00
C ALA A 487 21.12 -11.93 3.64
N TRP A 488 21.46 -10.64 3.73
CA TRP A 488 20.58 -9.60 4.27
C TRP A 488 19.67 -9.03 3.19
N LEU A 489 18.36 -9.11 3.41
CA LEU A 489 17.37 -8.35 2.66
C LEU A 489 17.08 -7.04 3.40
N TYR A 490 17.51 -5.91 2.84
CA TYR A 490 17.21 -4.59 3.40
C TYR A 490 15.83 -4.12 2.92
N VAL A 491 14.89 -3.95 3.85
CA VAL A 491 13.51 -3.53 3.57
C VAL A 491 13.09 -2.44 4.53
N ALA A 492 12.31 -1.49 4.06
CA ALA A 492 11.86 -0.37 4.88
C ALA A 492 10.35 -0.16 4.73
N PRO A 493 9.56 -0.25 5.82
CA PRO A 493 8.16 0.14 5.80
C PRO A 493 7.98 1.61 5.43
N VAL A 494 7.03 1.90 4.54
CA VAL A 494 6.83 3.26 4.00
C VAL A 494 6.58 4.34 5.06
N ASP A 495 5.91 3.98 6.15
CA ASP A 495 5.65 4.87 7.29
C ASP A 495 6.93 5.20 8.08
N SER A 496 7.80 4.21 8.27
CA SER A 496 9.10 4.38 8.91
C SER A 496 10.02 5.28 8.07
N VAL A 497 10.01 5.09 6.74
CA VAL A 497 10.76 5.94 5.80
C VAL A 497 10.25 7.37 5.83
N ALA A 498 8.93 7.58 5.79
CA ALA A 498 8.33 8.90 5.90
C ALA A 498 8.70 9.58 7.23
N ALA A 499 8.64 8.85 8.35
CA ALA A 499 9.01 9.38 9.67
C ALA A 499 10.48 9.81 9.74
N VAL A 500 11.39 9.04 9.15
CA VAL A 500 12.82 9.41 9.06
C VAL A 500 13.01 10.63 8.16
N ILE A 501 12.37 10.68 7.00
CA ILE A 501 12.45 11.85 6.10
C ILE A 501 11.98 13.12 6.82
N ILE A 502 10.84 13.05 7.51
CA ILE A 502 10.32 14.19 8.28
C ILE A 502 11.30 14.58 9.38
N HIS A 503 11.83 13.60 10.12
CA HIS A 503 12.81 13.85 11.17
C HIS A 503 14.05 14.57 10.63
N GLU A 504 14.71 14.02 9.61
CA GLU A 504 15.88 14.66 8.99
C GLU A 504 15.55 16.04 8.44
N THR A 505 14.35 16.22 7.88
CA THR A 505 13.94 17.52 7.35
C THR A 505 13.76 18.56 8.44
N LEU A 506 13.14 18.22 9.57
CA LEU A 506 12.83 19.19 10.61
C LEU A 506 14.00 19.43 11.57
N TYR A 507 14.81 18.40 11.80
CA TYR A 507 15.77 18.35 12.90
C TYR A 507 17.24 18.31 12.47
N CYS A 508 17.53 18.11 11.18
CA CYS A 508 18.90 18.25 10.70
C CYS A 508 19.41 19.67 10.97
N SER A 509 20.52 19.76 11.68
CA SER A 509 21.10 21.02 12.12
C SER A 509 21.89 21.70 10.98
N ARG A 510 21.94 23.03 11.00
CA ARG A 510 22.68 23.83 10.02
C ARG A 510 24.16 23.88 10.39
N GLY A 511 24.91 22.86 9.97
CA GLY A 511 26.35 22.73 10.21
C GLY A 511 26.68 22.21 11.60
N LEU A 512 27.19 20.99 11.67
CA LEU A 512 27.75 20.39 12.88
C LEU A 512 29.04 19.63 12.56
N GLU A 513 29.77 19.27 13.62
CA GLU A 513 31.10 18.64 13.66
C GLU A 513 31.25 17.38 12.77
N GLU A 514 30.14 16.73 12.39
CA GLU A 514 30.09 15.52 11.56
C GLU A 514 30.16 15.77 10.04
N GLY A 515 30.10 17.03 9.59
CA GLY A 515 30.27 17.41 8.19
C GLY A 515 29.08 18.18 7.60
N PRO A 516 29.17 18.57 6.32
CA PRO A 516 28.19 19.47 5.70
C PRO A 516 26.85 18.81 5.35
N ILE A 517 26.67 17.50 5.56
CA ILE A 517 25.51 16.72 5.13
C ILE A 517 25.15 15.69 6.20
N ALA A 518 23.89 15.61 6.60
CA ALA A 518 23.37 14.48 7.36
C ALA A 518 23.07 13.31 6.41
N LEU A 519 23.68 12.15 6.66
CA LEU A 519 23.53 10.98 5.80
C LEU A 519 22.93 9.81 6.59
N THR A 520 21.65 9.52 6.34
CA THR A 520 20.88 8.57 7.14
C THR A 520 20.47 7.37 6.30
N SER A 521 20.87 6.16 6.72
CA SER A 521 20.47 4.90 6.09
C SER A 521 19.48 4.15 6.99
N ILE A 522 18.36 3.69 6.42
CA ILE A 522 17.40 2.84 7.12
C ILE A 522 17.85 1.39 6.92
N GLU A 523 18.43 0.81 7.96
CA GLU A 523 19.12 -0.49 7.89
C GLU A 523 18.26 -1.68 8.32
N ASP A 524 16.93 -1.50 8.37
CA ASP A 524 15.99 -2.58 8.62
C ASP A 524 16.22 -3.72 7.64
N ARG A 525 16.36 -4.92 8.21
CA ARG A 525 16.74 -6.10 7.45
C ARG A 525 16.28 -7.37 8.12
N LEU A 526 16.10 -8.39 7.30
CA LEU A 526 15.89 -9.76 7.70
C LEU A 526 16.75 -10.67 6.85
N PHE A 527 17.02 -11.88 7.33
CA PHE A 527 17.62 -12.89 6.46
C PHE A 527 16.63 -13.26 5.36
N ILE A 528 17.13 -13.51 4.16
CA ILE A 528 16.30 -13.95 3.02
C ILE A 528 15.52 -15.24 3.37
N LYS A 529 16.11 -16.17 4.15
CA LYS A 529 15.38 -17.36 4.63
C LYS A 529 14.16 -17.02 5.48
N ASP A 530 14.25 -15.97 6.30
CA ASP A 530 13.17 -15.51 7.15
C ASP A 530 12.09 -14.81 6.32
N PHE A 531 12.49 -14.08 5.27
CA PHE A 531 11.58 -13.52 4.28
C PHE A 531 10.76 -14.64 3.60
N TRP A 532 11.41 -15.68 3.08
CA TRP A 532 10.70 -16.80 2.44
C TRP A 532 9.89 -17.62 3.43
N TYR A 533 10.32 -17.73 4.69
CA TYR A 533 9.50 -18.30 5.75
C TYR A 533 8.21 -17.49 5.95
N ALA A 534 8.31 -16.16 6.04
CA ALA A 534 7.16 -15.27 6.19
C ALA A 534 6.20 -15.38 5.01
N ILE A 535 6.70 -15.45 3.77
CA ILE A 535 5.87 -15.62 2.58
C ILE A 535 5.13 -16.97 2.58
N ARG A 536 5.83 -18.08 2.87
CA ARG A 536 5.19 -19.41 2.97
C ARG A 536 4.11 -19.43 4.04
N TYR A 537 4.38 -18.82 5.19
CA TYR A 537 3.43 -18.73 6.29
C TYR A 537 2.20 -17.89 5.93
N ALA A 538 2.40 -16.72 5.31
CA ALA A 538 1.32 -15.80 4.95
C ALA A 538 0.44 -16.31 3.81
N THR A 539 1.04 -16.99 2.82
CA THR A 539 0.33 -17.46 1.62
C THR A 539 -0.17 -18.91 1.73
N MET A 540 0.27 -19.64 2.76
CA MET A 540 0.06 -21.08 2.92
C MET A 540 0.56 -21.92 1.73
N GLN A 541 1.46 -21.38 0.90
CA GLN A 541 2.06 -22.07 -0.23
C GLN A 541 3.37 -22.77 0.17
N SER A 542 3.59 -23.95 -0.39
CA SER A 542 4.87 -24.65 -0.26
C SER A 542 5.83 -24.15 -1.34
N LEU A 543 7.00 -23.64 -0.93
CA LEU A 543 8.07 -23.25 -1.84
C LEU A 543 9.29 -24.14 -1.62
N ASP A 544 9.78 -24.75 -2.69
CA ASP A 544 11.01 -25.54 -2.72
C ASP A 544 12.24 -24.64 -2.59
N SER A 545 13.20 -25.08 -1.79
CA SER A 545 14.53 -24.46 -1.71
C SER A 545 15.37 -24.98 -2.89
N LEU A 546 15.81 -24.08 -3.77
CA LEU A 546 16.64 -24.43 -4.92
C LEU A 546 17.95 -23.65 -4.92
N ALA A 547 19.04 -24.35 -5.28
CA ALA A 547 20.31 -23.71 -5.57
C ALA A 547 20.14 -22.65 -6.68
N GLY A 548 20.83 -21.53 -6.56
CA GLY A 548 20.57 -20.32 -7.35
C GLY A 548 20.66 -20.53 -8.86
N THR A 549 21.59 -21.37 -9.31
CA THR A 549 21.70 -21.73 -10.74
C THR A 549 20.47 -22.48 -11.26
N LEU A 550 19.91 -23.40 -10.47
CA LEU A 550 18.71 -24.16 -10.83
C LEU A 550 17.48 -23.28 -10.77
N TRP A 551 17.35 -22.48 -9.71
CA TRP A 551 16.29 -21.50 -9.56
C TRP A 551 16.30 -20.52 -10.76
N TRP A 552 17.47 -19.98 -11.10
CA TRP A 552 17.64 -19.03 -12.20
C TRP A 552 17.29 -19.62 -13.56
N ASN A 553 17.67 -20.87 -13.81
CA ASN A 553 17.29 -21.55 -15.04
C ASN A 553 15.77 -21.79 -15.13
N ARG A 554 15.12 -22.07 -14.00
CA ARG A 554 13.66 -22.23 -13.93
C ARG A 554 12.93 -20.92 -14.18
N ILE A 555 13.39 -19.83 -13.57
CA ILE A 555 12.89 -18.47 -13.82
C ILE A 555 13.07 -18.10 -15.29
N LYS A 556 14.27 -18.23 -15.86
CA LYS A 556 14.51 -17.92 -17.29
C LYS A 556 13.62 -18.74 -18.23
N ALA A 557 13.40 -20.01 -17.92
CA ALA A 557 12.50 -20.84 -18.71
C ALA A 557 11.06 -20.31 -18.64
N GLN A 558 10.59 -19.93 -17.46
CA GLN A 558 9.25 -19.37 -17.26
C GLN A 558 9.09 -17.98 -17.92
N VAL A 559 10.06 -17.08 -17.73
CA VAL A 559 10.10 -15.76 -18.38
C VAL A 559 10.10 -15.91 -19.89
N LYS A 560 10.89 -16.83 -20.44
CA LYS A 560 10.91 -17.12 -21.88
C LYS A 560 9.55 -17.59 -22.40
N THR A 561 8.78 -18.32 -21.58
CA THR A 561 7.42 -18.75 -21.93
C THR A 561 6.35 -17.67 -21.72
N GLY A 562 6.50 -16.81 -20.71
CA GLY A 562 5.52 -15.79 -20.33
C GLY A 562 5.73 -14.41 -20.96
N GLY A 563 6.93 -14.13 -21.50
CA GLY A 563 7.27 -12.88 -22.16
C GLY A 563 6.89 -11.64 -21.34
N GLN A 564 6.34 -10.62 -22.02
CA GLN A 564 5.94 -9.34 -21.40
C GLN A 564 4.85 -9.46 -20.32
N SER A 565 4.16 -10.60 -20.25
CA SER A 565 3.13 -10.86 -19.24
C SER A 565 3.66 -11.48 -17.94
N HIS A 566 4.95 -11.83 -17.88
CA HIS A 566 5.56 -12.43 -16.70
C HIS A 566 5.75 -11.41 -15.57
N SER A 567 5.53 -11.81 -14.32
CA SER A 567 5.61 -10.93 -13.14
C SER A 567 6.98 -10.24 -12.97
N LEU A 568 8.08 -10.90 -13.37
CA LEU A 568 9.43 -10.33 -13.41
C LEU A 568 9.73 -9.43 -14.61
N TRP A 569 8.87 -9.39 -15.64
CA TRP A 569 9.18 -8.67 -16.87
C TRP A 569 9.48 -7.17 -16.65
N PRO A 570 8.73 -6.42 -15.81
CA PRO A 570 9.01 -5.01 -15.55
C PRO A 570 10.39 -4.73 -14.90
N VAL A 571 10.99 -5.76 -14.29
CA VAL A 571 12.26 -5.67 -13.51
C VAL A 571 13.32 -6.63 -14.05
N MET A 572 13.15 -7.13 -15.28
CA MET A 572 13.91 -8.28 -15.77
C MET A 572 15.40 -7.97 -15.89
N ASP A 573 15.79 -6.80 -16.37
CA ASP A 573 17.19 -6.41 -16.51
C ASP A 573 17.91 -6.33 -15.15
N PHE A 574 17.23 -5.81 -14.12
CA PHE A 574 17.76 -5.82 -12.75
C PHE A 574 18.03 -7.25 -12.30
N ILE A 575 17.05 -8.13 -12.51
CA ILE A 575 17.11 -9.54 -12.11
C ILE A 575 18.15 -10.32 -12.93
N GLU A 576 18.35 -10.02 -14.22
CA GLU A 576 19.43 -10.60 -15.02
C GLU A 576 20.80 -10.16 -14.52
N THR A 577 20.93 -8.89 -14.17
CA THR A 577 22.21 -8.31 -13.73
C THR A 577 22.61 -8.78 -12.34
N THR A 578 21.64 -8.99 -11.44
CA THR A 578 21.91 -9.56 -10.11
C THR A 578 21.95 -11.08 -10.08
N ALA A 579 21.64 -11.75 -11.19
CA ALA A 579 21.34 -13.18 -11.27
C ALA A 579 20.20 -13.60 -10.32
N GLY A 580 19.22 -12.72 -10.17
CA GLY A 580 18.02 -12.83 -9.34
C GLY A 580 18.29 -12.77 -7.84
N ARG A 581 19.44 -12.23 -7.46
CA ARG A 581 19.77 -11.96 -6.06
C ARG A 581 19.09 -10.69 -5.58
N LEU A 582 18.50 -10.78 -4.39
CA LEU A 582 17.86 -9.67 -3.67
C LEU A 582 18.68 -9.26 -2.43
N GLY A 583 19.40 -10.21 -1.83
CA GLY A 583 20.13 -10.02 -0.59
C GLY A 583 21.58 -9.58 -0.80
N LEU A 584 22.11 -8.86 0.18
CA LEU A 584 23.53 -8.50 0.25
C LEU A 584 24.32 -9.48 1.14
N PRO A 585 25.56 -9.83 0.76
CA PRO A 585 26.40 -10.72 1.57
C PRO A 585 26.65 -10.20 2.99
N THR A 586 26.74 -11.12 3.95
CA THR A 586 26.96 -10.81 5.38
C THR A 586 28.37 -10.35 5.73
N LYS A 587 29.35 -10.52 4.83
CA LYS A 587 30.76 -10.15 5.07
C LYS A 587 31.19 -8.99 4.15
N GLY A 588 31.63 -7.89 4.75
CA GLY A 588 32.50 -6.92 4.08
C GLY A 588 32.01 -5.47 3.98
N THR A 589 30.73 -5.19 4.22
CA THR A 589 30.21 -3.82 4.12
C THR A 589 30.20 -3.14 5.50
N MET A 590 31.24 -2.35 5.79
CA MET A 590 31.14 -1.32 6.83
C MET A 590 30.27 -0.19 6.27
N LEU A 591 29.07 -0.08 6.81
CA LEU A 591 28.11 0.96 6.47
C LEU A 591 28.17 2.04 7.55
N GLN A 592 28.00 3.30 7.16
CA GLN A 592 27.81 4.35 8.14
C GLN A 592 26.42 4.19 8.77
N PRO A 593 26.34 4.01 10.11
CA PRO A 593 25.07 3.88 10.80
C PRO A 593 24.26 5.17 10.65
N ALA A 594 22.94 5.06 10.73
CA ALA A 594 22.07 6.22 10.94
C ALA A 594 22.59 7.05 12.12
N SER A 595 22.35 8.37 12.09
CA SER A 595 22.71 9.21 13.23
C SER A 595 22.06 8.67 14.51
N LEU A 596 22.70 8.90 15.66
CA LEU A 596 22.16 8.49 16.95
C LEU A 596 20.71 8.98 17.13
N SER A 597 20.46 10.23 16.76
CA SER A 597 19.14 10.84 16.86
C SER A 597 18.10 10.12 15.98
N THR A 598 18.45 9.78 14.75
CA THR A 598 17.58 9.00 13.87
C THR A 598 17.25 7.62 14.48
N MET A 599 18.23 6.93 15.05
CA MET A 599 18.02 5.61 15.66
C MET A 599 17.05 5.68 16.84
N ILE A 600 17.19 6.70 17.69
CA ILE A 600 16.28 6.94 18.82
C ILE A 600 14.88 7.25 18.30
N TRP A 601 14.75 8.15 17.33
CA TRP A 601 13.46 8.52 16.75
C TRP A 601 12.73 7.33 16.13
N MET A 602 13.44 6.49 15.36
CA MET A 602 12.87 5.28 14.76
C MET A 602 12.35 4.31 15.82
N ALA A 603 13.09 4.11 16.89
CA ALA A 603 12.65 3.28 18.00
C ALA A 603 11.39 3.85 18.68
N VAL A 604 11.29 5.17 18.85
CA VAL A 604 10.07 5.78 19.41
C VAL A 604 8.88 5.65 18.46
N VAL A 605 9.03 5.93 17.17
CA VAL A 605 7.92 5.84 16.22
C VAL A 605 7.42 4.41 16.09
N ARG A 606 8.28 3.40 16.03
CA ARG A 606 7.81 1.99 15.97
C ARG A 606 6.96 1.61 17.18
N ASN A 607 7.33 2.09 18.35
CA ASN A 607 6.78 1.60 19.60
C ASN A 607 5.66 2.50 20.18
N ALA A 608 5.63 3.79 19.84
CA ALA A 608 4.70 4.79 20.35
C ALA A 608 4.15 5.73 19.24
N HIS A 609 3.52 5.15 18.20
CA HIS A 609 3.06 5.89 17.00
C HIS A 609 1.60 6.35 17.01
N PHE A 610 0.78 6.05 18.02
CA PHE A 610 -0.60 6.55 18.01
C PHE A 610 -0.62 8.10 18.07
N PRO A 611 -1.38 8.78 17.18
CA PRO A 611 -1.34 10.24 17.05
C PRO A 611 -1.84 10.97 18.31
N TYR A 612 -1.26 12.14 18.61
CA TYR A 612 -1.84 13.06 19.59
C TYR A 612 -2.95 13.86 18.92
N HIS A 613 -4.16 13.83 19.49
CA HIS A 613 -5.26 14.62 18.94
C HIS A 613 -4.97 16.13 18.94
N GLU A 614 -4.21 16.63 19.92
CA GLU A 614 -3.88 18.07 20.04
C GLU A 614 -2.93 18.56 18.94
N GLU A 615 -2.15 17.67 18.32
CA GLU A 615 -1.12 18.00 17.33
C GLU A 615 -1.44 17.49 15.94
N GLU A 616 -2.03 16.30 15.88
CA GLU A 616 -2.42 15.62 14.66
C GLU A 616 -3.95 15.34 14.70
N PRO A 617 -4.82 16.35 14.92
CA PRO A 617 -6.25 16.16 15.21
C PRO A 617 -6.94 15.35 14.13
N ALA A 618 -6.57 15.58 12.88
CA ALA A 618 -7.12 14.88 11.77
C ALA A 618 -6.58 13.46 11.57
N ARG A 619 -5.28 13.21 11.81
CA ARG A 619 -4.75 11.84 11.80
C ARG A 619 -5.37 11.03 12.94
N SER A 620 -5.55 11.64 14.11
CA SER A 620 -6.24 11.06 15.25
C SER A 620 -7.70 10.77 14.93
N THR A 621 -8.43 11.73 14.35
CA THR A 621 -9.82 11.55 13.93
C THR A 621 -9.95 10.45 12.87
N GLU A 622 -9.10 10.47 11.84
CA GLU A 622 -9.09 9.46 10.78
C GLU A 622 -8.81 8.07 11.34
N THR A 623 -7.80 7.94 12.21
CA THR A 623 -7.50 6.69 12.90
C THR A 623 -8.72 6.19 13.68
N LEU A 624 -9.35 7.05 14.47
CA LEU A 624 -10.47 6.69 15.34
C LEU A 624 -11.78 6.37 14.60
N LYS A 625 -11.94 6.76 13.32
CA LYS A 625 -13.11 6.36 12.51
C LYS A 625 -13.25 4.84 12.36
N HIS A 626 -12.13 4.12 12.45
CA HIS A 626 -12.11 2.67 12.30
C HIS A 626 -12.41 1.90 13.60
N TYR A 627 -12.76 2.60 14.68
CA TYR A 627 -13.01 2.01 16.00
C TYR A 627 -14.28 2.57 16.66
N HIS A 628 -14.88 1.77 17.53
CA HIS A 628 -15.88 2.22 18.49
C HIS A 628 -15.24 2.38 19.88
N ALA A 629 -15.59 3.43 20.61
CA ALA A 629 -15.21 3.57 22.01
C ALA A 629 -15.90 2.50 22.86
N PHE A 630 -15.14 1.75 23.65
CA PHE A 630 -15.68 0.78 24.61
C PHE A 630 -16.06 1.47 25.92
N LYS A 631 -17.33 1.35 26.31
CA LYS A 631 -17.90 1.98 27.51
C LYS A 631 -18.73 1.01 28.33
N VAL A 632 -18.93 1.33 29.60
CA VAL A 632 -19.76 0.55 30.52
C VAL A 632 -20.84 1.45 31.10
N GLN A 633 -22.08 0.94 31.17
CA GLN A 633 -23.21 1.68 31.72
C GLN A 633 -22.94 2.12 33.16
N GLY A 634 -23.23 3.39 33.46
CA GLY A 634 -23.00 3.96 34.79
C GLY A 634 -21.56 4.39 35.07
N ILE A 635 -20.61 4.13 34.15
CA ILE A 635 -19.21 4.54 34.27
C ILE A 635 -18.94 5.63 33.24
N ASN A 636 -18.66 6.85 33.71
CA ASN A 636 -18.44 8.00 32.85
C ASN A 636 -16.98 8.07 32.34
N ALA A 637 -16.54 7.01 31.65
CA ALA A 637 -15.25 6.94 30.99
C ALA A 637 -15.27 5.99 29.79
N THR A 638 -14.39 6.25 28.83
CA THR A 638 -14.01 5.27 27.81
C THR A 638 -12.99 4.32 28.43
N LEU A 639 -13.21 3.01 28.31
CA LEU A 639 -12.32 1.99 28.86
C LEU A 639 -11.38 1.40 27.80
N GLY A 640 -11.67 1.61 26.52
CA GLY A 640 -10.83 1.16 25.41
C GLY A 640 -11.44 1.47 24.04
N TYR A 641 -10.91 0.83 22.99
CA TYR A 641 -11.39 0.95 21.61
C TYR A 641 -11.49 -0.42 20.94
N ILE A 642 -12.64 -0.69 20.32
CA ILE A 642 -12.91 -1.95 19.60
C ILE A 642 -12.90 -1.69 18.09
N PRO A 643 -12.14 -2.45 17.28
CA PRO A 643 -12.14 -2.30 15.83
C PRO A 643 -13.54 -2.50 15.21
N ASN A 644 -13.92 -1.67 14.24
CA ASN A 644 -15.22 -1.76 13.56
C ASN A 644 -15.43 -3.11 12.88
N THR A 645 -14.35 -3.70 12.34
CA THR A 645 -14.36 -5.05 11.75
C THR A 645 -14.81 -6.11 12.75
N LEU A 646 -14.32 -6.03 14.00
CA LEU A 646 -14.74 -6.95 15.07
C LEU A 646 -16.22 -6.77 15.42
N ILE A 647 -16.71 -5.53 15.44
CA ILE A 647 -18.12 -5.22 15.69
C ILE A 647 -19.03 -5.87 14.64
N GLN A 648 -18.60 -5.86 13.38
CA GLN A 648 -19.36 -6.43 12.26
C GLN A 648 -19.33 -7.97 12.22
N CYS A 649 -18.28 -8.59 12.75
CA CYS A 649 -18.06 -10.04 12.59
C CYS A 649 -18.75 -10.94 13.61
N ILE A 650 -19.25 -10.40 14.74
CA ILE A 650 -19.90 -11.24 15.77
C ILE A 650 -21.28 -10.71 16.14
N PRO A 651 -22.23 -11.60 16.50
CA PRO A 651 -23.52 -11.18 17.03
C PRO A 651 -23.34 -10.68 18.47
N TRP A 652 -23.62 -9.40 18.69
CA TRP A 652 -23.64 -8.74 20.01
C TRP A 652 -25.05 -8.80 20.62
N PRO A 653 -25.27 -9.53 21.72
CA PRO A 653 -26.61 -9.69 22.29
C PRO A 653 -27.14 -8.38 22.89
N LYS A 654 -28.34 -7.96 22.48
CA LYS A 654 -28.95 -6.67 22.85
C LYS A 654 -29.29 -6.55 24.33
N GLU A 655 -29.40 -7.68 25.03
CA GLU A 655 -29.58 -7.75 26.48
C GLU A 655 -28.38 -7.20 27.26
N HIS A 656 -27.18 -7.22 26.65
CA HIS A 656 -25.93 -6.86 27.30
C HIS A 656 -25.16 -5.77 26.54
N TRP A 657 -25.51 -5.48 25.29
CA TRP A 657 -24.75 -4.57 24.44
C TRP A 657 -25.65 -3.60 23.70
N VAL A 658 -25.30 -2.32 23.75
CA VAL A 658 -25.85 -1.27 22.87
C VAL A 658 -24.73 -0.78 21.97
N ILE A 659 -24.94 -0.84 20.65
CA ILE A 659 -23.99 -0.37 19.65
C ILE A 659 -24.60 0.87 19.01
N ASP A 660 -24.04 2.04 19.35
CA ASP A 660 -24.47 3.31 18.77
C ASP A 660 -23.71 3.56 17.47
N SER A 661 -24.44 3.74 16.37
CA SER A 661 -23.89 4.22 15.12
C SER A 661 -24.09 5.75 15.04
N PRO A 662 -23.04 6.59 15.10
CA PRO A 662 -21.61 6.27 15.20
C PRO A 662 -21.00 6.52 16.61
N GLY A 663 -20.15 5.61 17.08
CA GLY A 663 -18.99 5.97 17.91
C GLY A 663 -18.79 5.26 19.24
N ALA A 664 -19.72 4.44 19.73
CA ALA A 664 -19.52 3.71 20.99
C ALA A 664 -20.20 2.34 21.03
N VAL A 665 -19.58 1.44 21.79
CA VAL A 665 -20.13 0.14 22.19
C VAL A 665 -20.26 0.17 23.70
N LEU A 666 -21.50 0.08 24.18
CA LEU A 666 -21.87 0.19 25.58
C LEU A 666 -22.23 -1.18 26.14
N LEU A 667 -21.47 -1.64 27.13
CA LEU A 667 -21.80 -2.79 27.96
C LEU A 667 -22.88 -2.40 28.97
N MET A 668 -24.07 -2.98 28.82
CA MET A 668 -25.21 -2.83 29.71
C MET A 668 -25.07 -3.76 30.92
N THR A 669 -25.32 -3.23 32.11
CA THR A 669 -25.26 -4.01 33.36
C THR A 669 -26.62 -4.11 34.04
N PRO A 670 -27.00 -5.29 34.56
CA PRO A 670 -28.16 -5.43 35.45
C PRO A 670 -28.00 -4.59 36.74
N PRO A 671 -29.08 -4.37 37.51
CA PRO A 671 -29.09 -3.50 38.70
C PRO A 671 -28.07 -3.84 39.80
N ASP A 672 -27.61 -5.08 39.86
CA ASP A 672 -26.59 -5.55 40.81
C ASP A 672 -25.19 -5.40 40.18
N ASN A 673 -24.56 -4.24 40.43
CA ASN A 673 -23.34 -3.70 39.80
C ASN A 673 -22.01 -4.46 40.08
N ALA A 674 -22.00 -5.79 40.18
CA ALA A 674 -20.77 -6.53 40.47
C ALA A 674 -19.81 -6.60 39.27
N ALA A 675 -18.52 -6.34 39.51
CA ALA A 675 -17.45 -6.49 38.50
C ALA A 675 -17.42 -7.89 37.88
N SER A 676 -17.71 -8.93 38.68
CA SER A 676 -17.80 -10.32 38.24
C SER A 676 -18.83 -10.56 37.14
N THR A 677 -19.97 -9.87 37.18
CA THR A 677 -21.01 -9.96 36.13
C THR A 677 -20.49 -9.40 34.81
N ARG A 678 -19.82 -8.24 34.85
CA ARG A 678 -19.21 -7.62 33.65
C ARG A 678 -18.12 -8.51 33.07
N THR A 679 -17.27 -9.07 33.91
CA THR A 679 -16.23 -10.04 33.52
C THR A 679 -16.83 -11.25 32.80
N GLN A 680 -17.94 -11.79 33.29
CA GLN A 680 -18.60 -12.93 32.62
C GLN A 680 -19.14 -12.55 31.23
N ILE A 681 -19.78 -11.38 31.09
CA ILE A 681 -20.29 -10.91 29.80
C ILE A 681 -19.14 -10.70 28.79
N ILE A 682 -18.00 -10.15 29.24
CA ILE A 682 -16.81 -10.01 28.41
C ILE A 682 -16.25 -11.37 27.99
N GLN A 683 -16.20 -12.34 28.91
CA GLN A 683 -15.78 -13.70 28.61
C GLN A 683 -16.68 -14.35 27.56
N ASP A 684 -18.00 -14.13 27.63
CA ASP A 684 -18.95 -14.63 26.64
C ASP A 684 -18.75 -13.97 25.27
N ALA A 685 -18.42 -12.66 25.24
CA ALA A 685 -18.04 -11.98 24.01
C ALA A 685 -16.75 -12.56 23.40
N ILE A 686 -15.72 -12.82 24.21
CA ILE A 686 -14.48 -13.48 23.78
C ILE A 686 -14.76 -14.86 23.18
N ASN A 687 -15.64 -15.65 23.81
CA ASN A 687 -16.03 -16.95 23.30
C ASN A 687 -16.70 -16.85 21.93
N ARG A 688 -17.53 -15.82 21.69
CA ARG A 688 -18.15 -15.56 20.38
C ARG A 688 -17.12 -15.13 19.33
N ILE A 689 -16.14 -14.32 19.72
CA ILE A 689 -15.00 -13.93 18.87
C ILE A 689 -14.24 -15.17 18.39
N ILE A 690 -13.93 -16.09 19.31
CA ILE A 690 -13.29 -17.37 18.99
C ILE A 690 -14.15 -18.21 18.04
N GLN A 691 -15.46 -18.30 18.29
CA GLN A 691 -16.40 -19.04 17.44
C GLN A 691 -16.50 -18.44 16.03
N ALA A 692 -16.41 -17.13 15.90
CA ALA A 692 -16.42 -16.42 14.62
C ALA A 692 -15.11 -16.55 13.82
N GLY A 693 -14.11 -17.29 14.34
CA GLY A 693 -12.89 -17.64 13.61
C GLY A 693 -11.62 -16.95 14.09
N TYR A 694 -11.71 -16.04 15.07
CA TYR A 694 -10.57 -15.31 15.64
C TYR A 694 -9.82 -16.18 16.66
N ARG A 695 -9.16 -17.23 16.19
CA ARG A 695 -8.49 -18.22 17.05
C ARG A 695 -7.07 -17.83 17.45
N ASP A 696 -6.50 -16.78 16.87
CA ASP A 696 -5.12 -16.37 17.20
C ASP A 696 -4.96 -15.95 18.66
N ILE A 697 -6.00 -15.39 19.29
CA ILE A 697 -5.97 -15.07 20.72
C ILE A 697 -5.85 -16.32 21.61
N LEU A 698 -6.25 -17.50 21.11
CA LEU A 698 -6.08 -18.76 21.83
C LEU A 698 -4.62 -19.20 21.90
N LYS A 699 -3.79 -18.81 20.91
CA LYS A 699 -2.35 -19.11 20.94
C LYS A 699 -1.70 -18.48 22.17
N GLY A 700 -2.13 -17.26 22.51
CA GLY A 700 -1.64 -16.48 23.65
C GLY A 700 -2.39 -16.68 24.96
N TRP A 701 -3.34 -17.62 25.05
CA TRP A 701 -4.16 -17.82 26.25
C TRP A 701 -3.28 -18.22 27.45
N ARG A 702 -3.54 -17.63 28.62
CA ARG A 702 -2.75 -17.84 29.84
C ARG A 702 -3.58 -18.22 31.06
N ASN A 703 -4.91 -18.08 31.00
CA ASN A 703 -5.77 -18.09 32.19
C ASN A 703 -5.31 -17.01 33.19
N GLU A 704 -4.90 -15.88 32.64
CA GLU A 704 -4.36 -14.74 33.36
C GLU A 704 -5.21 -13.54 32.99
N ARG A 705 -5.77 -12.87 34.00
CA ARG A 705 -6.70 -11.77 33.79
C ARG A 705 -6.05 -10.44 34.08
N PHE A 706 -6.35 -9.47 33.23
CA PHE A 706 -5.99 -8.07 33.42
C PHE A 706 -7.20 -7.25 33.89
N PRO A 707 -6.98 -6.26 34.77
CA PRO A 707 -8.02 -5.34 35.21
C PRO A 707 -8.32 -4.27 34.15
N ALA A 708 -9.57 -3.89 34.01
CA ALA A 708 -9.97 -2.62 33.41
C ALA A 708 -10.47 -1.69 34.51
N TYR A 709 -9.91 -0.48 34.59
CA TYR A 709 -10.13 0.44 35.69
C TYR A 709 -11.26 1.44 35.43
N GLY A 710 -11.91 1.88 36.50
CA GLY A 710 -12.84 3.00 36.52
C GLY A 710 -12.13 4.31 36.89
N PRO A 711 -12.80 5.48 36.73
CA PRO A 711 -12.22 6.79 37.05
C PRO A 711 -11.67 6.95 38.46
N SER A 712 -12.13 6.12 39.42
CA SER A 712 -11.68 6.13 40.82
C SER A 712 -10.53 5.16 41.09
N GLY A 713 -9.96 4.51 40.06
CA GLY A 713 -8.91 3.50 40.20
C GLY A 713 -9.42 2.11 40.59
N ASP A 714 -10.73 1.91 40.70
CA ASP A 714 -11.35 0.62 41.02
C ASP A 714 -11.42 -0.32 39.82
N VAL A 715 -11.34 -1.64 40.06
CA VAL A 715 -11.47 -2.64 39.00
C VAL A 715 -12.94 -2.78 38.59
N VAL A 716 -13.24 -2.37 37.36
CA VAL A 716 -14.59 -2.39 36.78
C VAL A 716 -14.92 -3.77 36.24
N LEU A 717 -13.99 -4.37 35.51
CA LEU A 717 -14.11 -5.71 34.95
C LEU A 717 -12.72 -6.30 34.77
N GLU A 718 -12.67 -7.60 34.53
CA GLU A 718 -11.46 -8.34 34.21
C GLU A 718 -11.58 -8.92 32.81
N ILE A 719 -10.45 -9.03 32.12
CA ILE A 719 -10.38 -9.58 30.76
C ILE A 719 -9.17 -10.51 30.63
N GLU A 720 -9.29 -11.60 29.87
CA GLU A 720 -8.13 -12.45 29.56
C GLU A 720 -7.02 -11.63 28.88
N ARG A 721 -5.78 -11.82 29.33
CA ARG A 721 -4.58 -11.12 28.86
C ARG A 721 -4.49 -11.08 27.33
N SER A 722 -4.69 -12.21 26.66
CA SER A 722 -4.58 -12.30 25.19
C SER A 722 -5.71 -11.59 24.43
N ALA A 723 -6.84 -11.32 25.10
CA ALA A 723 -8.00 -10.66 24.52
C ALA A 723 -8.03 -9.14 24.78
N SER A 724 -7.26 -8.63 25.75
CA SER A 724 -7.19 -7.21 26.12
C SER A 724 -7.03 -6.27 24.91
N ALA A 725 -6.15 -6.64 23.97
CA ALA A 725 -5.88 -5.91 22.73
C ALA A 725 -7.11 -5.70 21.84
N LEU A 726 -8.04 -6.66 21.80
CA LEU A 726 -9.26 -6.58 20.97
C LEU A 726 -10.26 -5.54 21.49
N PHE A 727 -10.16 -5.21 22.78
CA PHE A 727 -10.99 -4.20 23.44
C PHE A 727 -10.25 -2.88 23.65
N GLY A 728 -8.96 -2.82 23.30
CA GLY A 728 -8.09 -1.65 23.45
C GLY A 728 -8.03 -1.12 24.88
N ILE A 729 -8.10 -2.02 25.87
CA ILE A 729 -8.03 -1.69 27.30
C ILE A 729 -6.58 -1.41 27.68
N VAL A 730 -6.37 -0.48 28.63
CA VAL A 730 -5.03 -0.19 29.16
C VAL A 730 -4.45 -1.42 29.84
N THR A 731 -3.25 -1.81 29.43
CA THR A 731 -2.48 -2.85 30.12
C THR A 731 -1.37 -2.21 30.95
N SER A 732 -0.91 -2.92 31.98
CA SER A 732 0.20 -2.46 32.80
C SER A 732 1.24 -3.55 33.01
N GLY A 733 2.49 -3.12 33.18
CA GLY A 733 3.64 -4.00 33.37
C GLY A 733 4.72 -3.37 34.25
N VAL A 734 5.72 -4.16 34.59
CA VAL A 734 6.90 -3.76 35.37
C VAL A 734 8.15 -4.04 34.55
N GLN A 735 9.11 -3.13 34.63
CA GLN A 735 10.33 -3.18 33.82
C GLN A 735 11.52 -2.81 34.71
N MET A 736 12.55 -3.64 34.73
CA MET A 736 13.80 -3.33 35.44
C MET A 736 15.01 -3.37 34.52
N LEU A 737 15.81 -2.31 34.56
CA LEU A 737 17.15 -2.29 33.98
C LEU A 737 18.20 -2.41 35.09
N CYS A 738 18.99 -3.48 35.01
CA CYS A 738 20.20 -3.62 35.78
C CYS A 738 21.38 -3.03 35.02
N TYR A 739 22.25 -2.32 35.72
CA TYR A 739 23.43 -1.71 35.11
C TYR A 739 24.64 -1.79 36.03
N VAL A 740 25.82 -1.68 35.44
CA VAL A 740 27.09 -1.53 36.15
C VAL A 740 27.76 -0.24 35.70
N LYS A 741 28.53 0.38 36.60
CA LYS A 741 29.42 1.49 36.25
C LYS A 741 30.84 0.98 36.00
N ASP A 742 31.45 1.45 34.92
CA ASP A 742 32.84 1.17 34.64
C ASP A 742 33.78 2.05 35.50
N ALA A 743 35.09 2.03 35.21
CA ALA A 743 36.07 2.74 36.06
C ALA A 743 36.03 4.26 35.88
N ASP A 744 35.43 4.73 34.78
CA ASP A 744 35.30 6.14 34.39
C ASP A 744 33.85 6.61 34.52
N ASP A 745 33.05 5.96 35.38
CA ASP A 745 31.60 6.17 35.55
C ASP A 745 30.73 5.91 34.30
N GLY A 746 31.26 5.23 33.28
CA GLY A 746 30.53 4.81 32.10
C GLY A 746 29.49 3.71 32.40
N ILE A 747 28.29 3.85 31.86
CA ILE A 747 27.17 2.91 32.11
C ILE A 747 27.22 1.73 31.13
N ARG A 748 27.05 0.52 31.66
CA ARG A 748 26.76 -0.69 30.88
C ARG A 748 25.49 -1.35 31.39
N LEU A 749 24.62 -1.75 30.47
CA LEU A 749 23.31 -2.34 30.76
C LEU A 749 23.34 -3.85 30.59
N TRP A 750 22.69 -4.56 31.51
CA TRP A 750 22.36 -5.98 31.34
C TRP A 750 21.09 -6.11 30.51
N ILE A 751 21.25 -6.51 29.25
CA ILE A 751 20.16 -6.71 28.31
C ILE A 751 19.83 -8.20 28.24
N ALA A 752 18.57 -8.56 28.44
CA ALA A 752 18.10 -9.93 28.26
C ALA A 752 17.82 -10.21 26.79
N ARG A 753 18.02 -11.45 26.35
CA ARG A 753 17.48 -11.95 25.08
C ARG A 753 16.37 -12.95 25.39
N ARG A 754 15.18 -12.69 24.86
CA ARG A 754 14.01 -13.56 25.05
C ARG A 754 14.27 -14.94 24.45
N SER A 755 13.77 -15.99 25.11
CA SER A 755 13.79 -17.35 24.58
C SER A 755 13.16 -17.43 23.18
N MET A 756 13.73 -18.27 22.32
CA MET A 756 13.14 -18.58 21.01
C MET A 756 11.81 -19.33 21.11
N GLN A 757 11.50 -19.90 22.28
CA GLN A 757 10.23 -20.59 22.56
C GLN A 757 9.14 -19.67 23.12
N LYS A 758 9.46 -18.40 23.45
CA LYS A 758 8.44 -17.41 23.85
C LYS A 758 7.42 -17.23 22.73
N GLN A 759 6.14 -17.23 23.11
CA GLN A 759 5.05 -17.05 22.14
C GLN A 759 4.96 -15.63 21.57
N THR A 760 5.44 -14.63 22.31
CA THR A 760 5.49 -13.23 21.85
C THR A 760 6.93 -12.76 21.78
N TYR A 761 7.30 -12.17 20.64
CA TYR A 761 8.63 -11.59 20.39
C TYR A 761 9.81 -12.55 20.70
N PRO A 762 9.81 -13.80 20.16
CA PRO A 762 10.90 -14.74 20.40
C PRO A 762 12.24 -14.19 19.91
N GLY A 763 13.30 -14.36 20.69
CA GLY A 763 14.67 -13.93 20.32
C GLY A 763 14.94 -12.42 20.37
N MET A 764 13.93 -11.57 20.60
CA MET A 764 14.12 -10.12 20.73
C MET A 764 14.80 -9.76 22.05
N LEU A 765 15.44 -8.59 22.08
CA LEU A 765 16.05 -8.03 23.28
C LEU A 765 14.99 -7.47 24.23
N ASP A 766 15.24 -7.56 25.52
CA ASP A 766 14.34 -7.13 26.60
C ASP A 766 15.11 -6.39 27.69
N CYS A 767 14.39 -5.78 28.65
CA CYS A 767 14.96 -5.30 29.89
C CYS A 767 15.56 -6.45 30.69
N THR A 768 16.32 -6.17 31.76
CA THR A 768 16.93 -7.25 32.56
C THR A 768 15.89 -8.16 33.19
N ALA A 769 14.75 -7.61 33.60
CA ALA A 769 13.58 -8.37 34.00
C ALA A 769 12.31 -7.57 33.66
N ALA A 770 11.25 -8.25 33.22
CA ALA A 770 10.03 -7.59 32.79
C ALA A 770 8.77 -8.47 32.93
N GLY A 771 7.75 -7.94 33.58
CA GLY A 771 6.50 -8.67 33.87
C GLY A 771 5.25 -7.92 33.49
N ALA A 772 4.15 -8.65 33.32
CA ALA A 772 2.81 -8.04 33.25
C ALA A 772 2.24 -7.84 34.66
N LEU A 773 1.28 -6.92 34.81
CA LEU A 773 0.53 -6.75 36.05
C LEU A 773 -0.89 -7.30 35.90
N GLY A 774 -1.13 -8.41 36.57
CA GLY A 774 -2.44 -9.02 36.74
C GLY A 774 -3.29 -8.32 37.80
N VAL A 775 -4.52 -8.82 37.96
CA VAL A 775 -5.47 -8.29 38.94
C VAL A 775 -4.94 -8.47 40.38
N GLY A 776 -4.83 -7.37 41.11
CA GLY A 776 -4.45 -7.38 42.53
C GLY A 776 -2.94 -7.46 42.81
N GLU A 777 -2.11 -7.44 41.77
CA GLU A 777 -0.66 -7.45 41.92
C GLU A 777 -0.11 -6.04 42.15
N SER A 778 0.84 -5.91 43.07
CA SER A 778 1.58 -4.66 43.30
C SER A 778 2.77 -4.58 42.33
N PRO A 779 3.05 -3.41 41.72
CA PRO A 779 4.21 -3.22 40.86
C PRO A 779 5.53 -3.66 41.51
N ARG A 780 5.72 -3.37 42.80
CA ARG A 780 6.96 -3.71 43.50
C ARG A 780 7.07 -5.23 43.70
N SER A 781 5.99 -5.87 44.12
CA SER A 781 5.97 -7.30 44.37
C SER A 781 6.18 -8.11 43.09
N ALA A 782 5.53 -7.69 42.00
CA ALA A 782 5.72 -8.27 40.67
C ALA A 782 7.18 -8.14 40.22
N MET A 783 7.78 -6.94 40.36
CA MET A 783 9.17 -6.75 39.94
C MET A 783 10.17 -7.62 40.71
N VAL A 784 9.99 -7.78 42.03
CA VAL A 784 10.84 -8.67 42.83
C VAL A 784 10.74 -10.12 42.36
N LEU A 785 9.54 -10.57 42.00
CA LEU A 785 9.32 -11.93 41.49
C LEU A 785 10.02 -12.12 40.14
N GLU A 786 9.73 -11.26 39.16
CA GLU A 786 10.29 -11.34 37.80
C GLU A 786 11.81 -11.26 37.81
N ALA A 787 12.41 -10.38 38.62
CA ALA A 787 13.87 -10.30 38.76
C ALA A 787 14.50 -11.57 39.34
N THR A 788 13.78 -12.25 40.24
CA THR A 788 14.23 -13.51 40.86
C THR A 788 14.05 -14.70 39.92
N GLU A 789 13.03 -14.66 39.05
CA GLU A 789 12.65 -15.74 38.14
C GLU A 789 13.33 -15.63 36.78
N GLU A 790 13.37 -14.46 36.15
CA GLU A 790 13.99 -14.30 34.82
C GLU A 790 15.52 -14.15 34.89
N ALA A 791 16.02 -13.43 35.91
CA ALA A 791 17.42 -12.98 35.97
C ALA A 791 18.29 -13.65 37.05
N SER A 792 17.71 -14.54 37.87
CA SER A 792 18.38 -15.20 38.99
C SER A 792 19.06 -14.24 39.98
N ILE A 793 18.54 -13.01 40.14
CA ILE A 793 19.09 -12.04 41.09
C ILE A 793 18.54 -12.38 42.48
N GLU A 794 19.42 -12.43 43.49
CA GLU A 794 19.00 -12.76 44.84
C GLU A 794 18.07 -11.69 45.41
N ARG A 795 17.03 -12.14 46.10
CA ARG A 795 16.00 -11.28 46.69
C ARG A 795 16.57 -10.18 47.59
N GLU A 796 17.60 -10.50 48.37
CA GLU A 796 18.26 -9.53 49.26
C GLU A 796 18.93 -8.40 48.47
N ILE A 797 19.58 -8.70 47.34
CA ILE A 797 20.18 -7.70 46.45
C ILE A 797 19.09 -6.79 45.87
N ILE A 798 17.98 -7.37 45.40
CA ILE A 798 16.86 -6.62 44.84
C ILE A 798 16.25 -5.71 45.91
N GLU A 799 15.92 -6.26 47.09
CA GLU A 799 15.24 -5.50 48.15
C GLU A 799 16.08 -4.34 48.68
N ASN A 800 17.42 -4.50 48.71
CA ASN A 800 18.35 -3.47 49.19
C ASN A 800 18.71 -2.42 48.12
N GLY A 801 18.74 -2.78 46.84
CA GLY A 801 19.26 -1.93 45.76
C GLY A 801 18.23 -1.43 44.74
N MET A 802 17.06 -2.07 44.64
CA MET A 802 16.06 -1.74 43.60
C MET A 802 15.39 -0.39 43.89
N THR A 803 15.50 0.52 42.93
CA THR A 803 14.94 1.87 43.01
C THR A 803 13.77 2.02 42.03
N TYR A 804 12.63 2.53 42.52
CA TYR A 804 11.53 2.95 41.65
C TYR A 804 11.86 4.31 41.04
N VAL A 805 11.81 4.41 39.71
CA VAL A 805 12.24 5.61 38.97
C VAL A 805 11.11 6.30 38.20
N GLY A 806 9.87 5.84 38.39
CA GLY A 806 8.67 6.41 37.77
C GLY A 806 7.94 5.41 36.89
N CYS A 807 7.09 5.92 36.00
CA CYS A 807 6.44 5.13 34.98
C CYS A 807 6.48 5.85 33.63
N ILE A 808 6.36 5.09 32.56
CA ILE A 808 6.07 5.60 31.23
C ILE A 808 4.68 5.12 30.80
N SER A 809 4.08 5.87 29.90
CA SER A 809 2.80 5.52 29.29
C SER A 809 2.83 5.89 27.83
N TYR A 810 2.47 4.94 26.97
CA TYR A 810 2.53 5.10 25.52
C TYR A 810 1.38 4.35 24.88
N PHE A 811 1.25 4.52 23.57
CA PHE A 811 0.14 3.97 22.83
C PHE A 811 0.66 3.35 21.53
N HIS A 812 0.78 2.02 21.57
CA HIS A 812 1.24 1.19 20.48
C HIS A 812 0.05 0.79 19.60
N MET A 813 0.26 0.69 18.29
CA MET A 813 -0.71 0.06 17.39
C MET A 813 -0.07 -1.18 16.78
N LYS A 814 -0.79 -2.28 16.76
CA LYS A 814 -0.30 -3.55 16.23
C LYS A 814 -1.17 -3.97 15.06
N GLY A 815 -0.56 -4.18 13.89
CA GLY A 815 -1.23 -4.78 12.74
C GLY A 815 -1.81 -6.14 13.16
N SER A 816 -3.14 -6.27 13.07
CA SER A 816 -3.81 -7.51 13.43
C SER A 816 -3.88 -8.38 12.18
N SER A 817 -3.27 -9.57 12.18
CA SER A 817 -3.53 -10.57 11.14
C SER A 817 -4.92 -11.17 11.35
N VAL A 818 -5.98 -10.41 11.09
CA VAL A 818 -7.33 -10.96 11.00
C VAL A 818 -7.51 -11.49 9.60
N ALA A 819 -7.29 -12.79 9.44
CA ALA A 819 -7.75 -13.51 8.26
C ALA A 819 -9.28 -13.61 8.28
N SER A 820 -10.00 -12.54 7.90
CA SER A 820 -11.36 -12.71 7.41
C SER A 820 -11.28 -13.28 6.00
N GLY A 821 -11.88 -14.44 5.75
CA GLY A 821 -11.93 -15.14 4.46
C GLY A 821 -12.71 -14.42 3.35
N SER A 822 -12.66 -13.10 3.30
CA SER A 822 -13.22 -12.22 2.28
C SER A 822 -12.41 -10.93 2.29
N GLU A 823 -12.11 -10.39 1.11
CA GLU A 823 -11.29 -9.20 0.78
C GLU A 823 -11.56 -7.94 1.64
N GLY A 824 -11.22 -7.96 2.94
CA GLY A 824 -11.35 -6.84 3.87
C GLY A 824 -10.00 -6.50 4.50
N ALA A 825 -9.59 -5.23 4.43
CA ALA A 825 -8.37 -4.73 5.04
C ALA A 825 -8.35 -4.99 6.56
N SER A 826 -7.23 -5.50 7.09
CA SER A 826 -7.06 -5.68 8.53
C SER A 826 -6.94 -4.34 9.24
N THR A 827 -7.84 -4.05 10.18
CA THR A 827 -7.68 -2.90 11.10
C THR A 827 -6.72 -3.28 12.23
N ALA A 828 -5.74 -2.41 12.52
CA ALA A 828 -4.83 -2.58 13.65
C ALA A 828 -5.59 -2.66 14.99
N VAL A 829 -4.98 -3.23 16.02
CA VAL A 829 -5.48 -3.11 17.40
C VAL A 829 -4.74 -1.99 18.12
N LEU A 830 -5.47 -1.26 18.97
CA LEU A 830 -4.95 -0.14 19.75
C LEU A 830 -4.53 -0.65 21.14
N LEU A 831 -3.26 -0.47 21.51
CA LEU A 831 -2.66 -0.98 22.74
C LEU A 831 -2.11 0.19 23.58
N PRO A 832 -2.93 0.79 24.46
CA PRO A 832 -2.44 1.74 25.45
C PRO A 832 -1.78 0.98 26.60
N GLU A 833 -0.56 1.34 26.98
CA GLU A 833 0.22 0.62 27.99
C GLU A 833 0.83 1.57 29.02
N VAL A 834 1.00 1.08 30.25
CA VAL A 834 1.70 1.75 31.35
C VAL A 834 2.77 0.81 31.91
N GLU A 835 4.02 1.25 31.93
CA GLU A 835 5.13 0.43 32.43
C GLU A 835 5.74 1.11 33.67
N TYR A 836 5.75 0.41 34.81
CA TYR A 836 6.37 0.86 36.05
C TYR A 836 7.85 0.51 36.05
N LEU A 837 8.69 1.53 36.26
CA LEU A 837 10.11 1.44 35.99
C LEU A 837 10.91 1.28 37.27
N TYR A 838 11.83 0.33 37.24
CA TYR A 838 12.78 0.05 38.29
C TYR A 838 14.21 0.00 37.75
N GLU A 839 15.16 0.30 38.62
CA GLU A 839 16.58 0.21 38.32
C GLU A 839 17.31 -0.46 39.46
N LEU A 840 18.37 -1.20 39.10
CA LEU A 840 19.24 -1.85 40.07
C LEU A 840 20.69 -1.76 39.59
N GLN A 841 21.50 -0.98 40.27
CA GLN A 841 22.94 -1.00 40.04
C GLN A 841 23.51 -2.28 40.67
N LEU A 842 24.16 -3.11 39.84
CA LEU A 842 24.79 -4.35 40.28
C LEU A 842 26.29 -4.15 40.52
N ASP A 843 26.83 -4.91 41.47
CA ASP A 843 28.27 -5.10 41.57
C ASP A 843 28.77 -5.92 40.36
N ARG A 844 30.03 -5.70 39.97
CA ARG A 844 30.57 -6.26 38.71
C ARG A 844 30.66 -7.79 38.69
N ASP A 845 30.69 -8.42 39.85
CA ASP A 845 30.73 -9.87 40.03
C ASP A 845 29.33 -10.51 40.01
N ILE A 846 28.26 -9.70 40.12
CA ILE A 846 26.88 -10.17 40.00
C ILE A 846 26.50 -10.22 38.52
N VAL A 847 26.35 -11.45 38.01
CA VAL A 847 26.01 -11.72 36.61
C VAL A 847 24.60 -12.33 36.56
N PRO A 848 23.60 -11.62 36.00
CA PRO A 848 22.27 -12.17 35.73
C PRO A 848 22.34 -13.45 34.90
N ARG A 849 21.50 -14.43 35.22
CA ARG A 849 21.43 -15.73 34.51
C ARG A 849 19.99 -16.16 34.33
N PRO A 850 19.64 -16.78 33.18
CA PRO A 850 18.33 -17.35 32.99
C PRO A 850 18.08 -18.43 34.04
N LYS A 851 16.96 -18.34 34.77
CA LYS A 851 16.53 -19.38 35.71
C LYS A 851 15.47 -20.29 35.11
N ASP A 852 14.59 -19.70 34.31
CA ASP A 852 13.49 -20.38 33.64
C ASP A 852 13.68 -20.39 32.11
N ALA A 853 12.67 -20.86 31.40
CA ALA A 853 12.69 -20.97 29.95
C ALA A 853 12.31 -19.64 29.24
N GLU A 854 12.16 -18.54 29.98
CA GLU A 854 11.66 -17.28 29.43
C GLU A 854 12.78 -16.44 28.79
N VAL A 855 14.01 -16.57 29.30
CA VAL A 855 15.21 -15.86 28.83
C VAL A 855 16.22 -16.86 28.25
N GLU A 856 16.84 -16.51 27.13
CA GLU A 856 17.87 -17.32 26.47
C GLU A 856 19.27 -17.01 27.03
N ASP A 857 19.63 -15.73 27.08
CA ASP A 857 20.89 -15.25 27.65
C ASP A 857 20.80 -13.79 28.11
N PHE A 858 21.83 -13.35 28.85
CA PHE A 858 22.04 -11.96 29.25
C PHE A 858 23.34 -11.44 28.65
N ARG A 859 23.33 -10.17 28.23
CA ARG A 859 24.49 -9.50 27.65
C ARG A 859 24.75 -8.19 28.36
N LEU A 860 25.99 -7.97 28.77
CA LEU A 860 26.42 -6.70 29.33
C LEU A 860 26.93 -5.80 28.20
N TRP A 861 26.11 -4.82 27.81
CA TRP A 861 26.37 -3.95 26.67
C TRP A 861 26.64 -2.52 27.08
N ASN A 862 27.53 -1.86 26.35
CA ASN A 862 27.72 -0.42 26.49
C ASN A 862 26.59 0.36 25.79
N VAL A 863 26.51 1.66 26.08
CA VAL A 863 25.49 2.57 25.55
C VAL A 863 25.41 2.53 24.01
N ALA A 864 26.55 2.53 23.30
CA ALA A 864 26.57 2.53 21.84
C ALA A 864 26.03 1.23 21.24
N GLU A 865 26.32 0.07 21.84
CA GLU A 865 25.78 -1.23 21.43
C GLU A 865 24.26 -1.28 21.59
N VAL A 866 23.74 -0.77 22.71
CA VAL A 866 22.31 -0.72 22.99
C VAL A 866 21.57 0.22 22.03
N LEU A 867 22.10 1.41 21.78
CA LEU A 867 21.51 2.38 20.84
C LEU A 867 21.45 1.83 19.41
N LYS A 868 22.51 1.14 18.98
CA LYS A 868 22.52 0.45 17.68
C LYS A 868 21.43 -0.61 17.58
N ALA A 869 21.22 -1.38 18.64
CA ALA A 869 20.18 -2.40 18.69
C ALA A 869 18.76 -1.81 18.75
N LEU A 870 18.56 -0.67 19.42
CA LEU A 870 17.31 0.09 19.40
C LEU A 870 16.97 0.57 17.99
N GLY A 871 17.92 1.23 17.32
CA GLY A 871 17.74 1.71 15.94
C GLY A 871 17.45 0.60 14.94
N GLY A 872 18.05 -0.59 15.16
CA GLY A 872 17.78 -1.79 14.36
C GLY A 872 16.47 -2.52 14.71
N GLY A 873 15.66 -2.01 15.64
CA GLY A 873 14.39 -2.64 16.04
C GLY A 873 14.54 -4.01 16.70
N MET A 874 15.68 -4.27 17.34
CA MET A 874 15.97 -5.59 17.94
C MET A 874 15.28 -5.79 19.30
N PHE A 875 14.83 -4.71 19.93
CA PHE A 875 14.13 -4.75 21.21
C PHE A 875 12.65 -5.03 21.05
N LYS A 876 12.10 -5.82 21.97
CA LYS A 876 10.66 -5.92 22.18
C LYS A 876 10.08 -4.50 22.39
N PRO A 877 8.90 -4.19 21.84
CA PRO A 877 8.39 -2.82 21.80
C PRO A 877 8.38 -2.06 23.13
N ASN A 878 7.88 -2.70 24.19
CA ASN A 878 7.79 -2.06 25.51
C ASN A 878 9.16 -1.86 26.17
N SER A 879 10.07 -2.80 26.00
CA SER A 879 11.44 -2.69 26.51
C SER A 879 12.25 -1.60 25.79
N ALA A 880 12.00 -1.40 24.50
CA ALA A 880 12.70 -0.38 23.71
C ALA A 880 12.45 1.03 24.27
N VAL A 881 11.20 1.36 24.60
CA VAL A 881 10.81 2.67 25.13
C VAL A 881 11.32 2.89 26.56
N VAL A 882 11.44 1.82 27.36
CA VAL A 882 12.05 1.87 28.71
C VAL A 882 13.52 2.23 28.65
N VAL A 883 14.28 1.62 27.72
CA VAL A 883 15.71 1.89 27.57
C VAL A 883 15.96 3.34 27.13
N ILE A 884 15.13 3.89 26.25
CA ILE A 884 15.23 5.30 25.83
C ILE A 884 14.95 6.23 27.02
N ASP A 885 13.91 5.94 27.82
CA ASP A 885 13.62 6.71 29.04
C ASP A 885 14.76 6.63 30.07
N PHE A 886 15.38 5.45 30.23
CA PHE A 886 16.61 5.29 31.02
C PHE A 886 17.72 6.23 30.54
N PHE A 887 18.01 6.26 29.23
CA PHE A 887 19.04 7.15 28.69
C PHE A 887 18.72 8.64 28.87
N ILE A 888 17.45 9.03 28.83
CA ILE A 888 17.02 10.40 29.13
C ILE A 888 17.29 10.74 30.61
N ARG A 889 16.86 9.87 31.54
CA ARG A 889 17.02 10.12 32.98
C ARG A 889 18.48 10.09 33.44
N HIS A 890 19.33 9.33 32.77
CA HIS A 890 20.78 9.25 33.05
C HIS A 890 21.63 10.27 32.26
N GLY A 891 21.02 11.21 31.54
CA GLY A 891 21.73 12.29 30.84
C GLY A 891 22.55 11.83 29.63
N ILE A 892 22.26 10.65 29.10
CA ILE A 892 22.86 10.10 27.87
C ILE A 892 22.17 10.70 26.65
N ILE A 893 20.84 10.85 26.72
CA ILE A 893 20.03 11.59 25.76
C ILE A 893 19.60 12.90 26.42
N THR A 894 19.97 14.02 25.81
CA THR A 894 19.72 15.37 26.34
C THR A 894 19.16 16.29 25.25
N PRO A 895 18.56 17.44 25.60
CA PRO A 895 18.12 18.43 24.61
C PRO A 895 19.24 18.92 23.67
N GLU A 896 20.50 18.88 24.13
CA GLU A 896 21.67 19.28 23.34
C GLU A 896 22.13 18.19 22.35
N THR A 897 21.82 16.92 22.63
CA THR A 897 22.27 15.76 21.85
C THR A 897 21.17 15.15 20.99
N GLU A 898 19.91 15.41 21.31
CA GLU A 898 18.73 14.90 20.62
C GLU A 898 17.77 16.03 20.23
N PRO A 899 17.76 16.44 18.95
CA PRO A 899 16.84 17.47 18.45
C PRO A 899 15.36 17.16 18.70
N ALA A 900 14.94 15.90 18.64
CA ALA A 900 13.55 15.49 18.85
C ALA A 900 13.21 15.23 20.33
N TYR A 901 14.05 15.67 21.27
CA TYR A 901 14.00 15.31 22.69
C TYR A 901 12.62 15.50 23.33
N TYR A 902 11.98 16.66 23.08
CA TYR A 902 10.67 16.96 23.68
C TYR A 902 9.54 16.12 23.09
N ASP A 903 9.59 15.83 21.78
CA ASP A 903 8.62 14.95 21.12
C ASP A 903 8.75 13.51 21.62
N ILE A 904 9.98 13.02 21.73
CA ILE A 904 10.30 11.71 22.31
C ILE A 904 9.74 11.64 23.73
N LYS A 905 10.11 12.59 24.60
CA LYS A 905 9.67 12.62 25.98
C LYS A 905 8.15 12.65 26.09
N ARG A 906 7.46 13.45 25.26
CA ARG A 906 6.00 13.51 25.24
C ARG A 906 5.38 12.16 24.85
N ARG A 907 5.90 11.49 23.82
CA ARG A 907 5.42 10.17 23.34
C ARG A 907 5.60 9.06 24.38
N LEU A 908 6.70 9.08 25.12
CA LEU A 908 7.01 8.13 26.19
C LEU A 908 6.19 8.41 27.47
N HIS A 909 5.81 9.66 27.70
CA HIS A 909 5.03 10.11 28.87
C HIS A 909 3.63 10.57 28.44
N ARG A 910 2.97 9.77 27.59
CA ARG A 910 1.65 10.07 27.04
C ARG A 910 0.59 10.09 28.12
N ARG A 911 -0.14 11.19 28.22
CA ARG A 911 -1.39 11.20 28.99
C ARG A 911 -2.44 10.30 28.29
N LEU A 912 -2.76 9.18 28.93
CA LEU A 912 -3.84 8.30 28.50
C LEU A 912 -5.20 8.91 28.89
N SER A 913 -6.16 8.88 27.98
CA SER A 913 -7.54 9.32 28.23
C SER A 913 -8.41 8.25 28.91
N PHE A 914 -7.78 7.18 29.37
CA PHE A 914 -8.43 6.02 29.98
C PHE A 914 -8.13 6.00 31.48
N PRO A 915 -9.02 5.46 32.32
CA PRO A 915 -8.70 5.25 33.71
C PRO A 915 -7.59 4.21 33.90
N THR A 916 -6.77 4.40 34.93
CA THR A 916 -5.67 3.51 35.33
C THR A 916 -5.76 3.21 36.82
N ALA A 917 -4.94 2.28 37.31
CA ALA A 917 -4.82 2.02 38.74
C ALA A 917 -4.46 3.30 39.52
N ASP A 918 -5.03 3.44 40.73
CA ASP A 918 -4.61 4.43 41.71
C ASP A 918 -3.82 3.72 42.82
N TRP A 919 -2.52 4.05 42.92
CA TRP A 919 -1.62 3.53 43.95
C TRP A 919 -1.36 4.55 45.09
N SER A 920 -2.13 5.64 45.14
CA SER A 920 -1.98 6.70 46.16
C SER A 920 -2.62 6.37 47.51
N THR A 921 -3.33 5.25 47.59
CA THR A 921 -3.83 4.61 48.81
C THR A 921 -3.01 3.39 49.16
#